data_AF-A0A934HI37-F1
#
_entry.id   AF-A0A934HI37-F1
#
_cell.length_a   1.000
_cell.length_b   1.000
_cell.length_c   1.000
_cell.angle_alpha   90.00
_cell.angle_beta   90.00
_cell.angle_gamma   90.00
#
_symmetry.space_group_name_H-M   'P 1'
#
loop_
_entity.id
_entity.type
_entity.pdbx_description
1 polymer ?
#
loop_
_entity_poly.entity_id
_entity_poly.type
_entity_poly.pdbx_seq_one_letter_code
_entity_poly.pdbx_strand_id
1 'polypeptide(L)'
;MRRFLIFLILVIFFAFLTSSSLAQDGGVAAIEIGAIDTENFPELTLLVNVHDVFGVPVQGLTATDFQVAINNQPVSILSAENIADNALPISVVLIIDTSESMVNEPLADAQAAALAFLDMLAPGDEVALVDFNSTVRITQDFTTDLDLVRAAINSLQASDRTALYDASYIAAEVANRANTPRRFVVMLTDGNEYGGLSIHLPAEGIEMAAQNNLPFYVVGVGYVDADYLTALADAARGQVRIYENTGRLTEFYTYLATYLRTFYVITVDSGLEPNGESYDLQVSTGDLTTGANVTVPDLYPQVALEGLPAEAFSEPVNVTAQVSAVRGLGAQALLIDDVFIELEFVESGENTVSAQVTLDPYLYDPGAPHTILLTALDSQDGEREISASFTVADLPPMIQINGLEEGALISTGALTASVTVERAQQPVQQVVYAVDGTTVLAVDEAPYEAALDLLPFGPGDHVLSVTVVDASAETVFERAFSLDPALFVTPTPTPTATFTPSNTPTPLPTFTFTPVPSNTPVPASETPVPPSQTPIPPSKTPVPASATPIPPTETSVPPSETPSQTPDTSATERSLALVLTSTASSFTDTPAPTATPTDVPTDTKVPPTATDTAEPPTETPTVKPSATDVPTDTAVPPTETAIVEPTETDTPTVTATATIPPTPTPVEAKQDDDGTPSALCIGGIIALLLVVIFVGAGFLRRRQISRTP
;
A
#
# COMPACT_ATOMS: atom_id res chain seq x y z
N MET A 1 -61.24 61.45 -26.64
CA MET A 1 -60.65 61.37 -25.28
C MET A 1 -60.98 60.06 -24.59
N ARG A 2 -62.19 59.80 -24.05
CA ARG A 2 -62.50 58.59 -23.23
C ARG A 2 -61.99 57.24 -23.79
N ARG A 3 -62.18 56.95 -25.10
CA ARG A 3 -61.67 55.72 -25.75
C ARG A 3 -60.14 55.61 -25.84
N PHE A 4 -59.43 56.73 -25.86
CA PHE A 4 -57.95 56.77 -25.92
C PHE A 4 -57.34 56.51 -24.53
N LEU A 5 -57.98 57.00 -23.47
CA LEU A 5 -57.57 56.77 -22.08
C LEU A 5 -57.68 55.29 -21.69
N ILE A 6 -58.76 54.61 -22.12
CA ILE A 6 -58.94 53.17 -21.90
C ILE A 6 -57.84 52.37 -22.60
N PHE A 7 -57.49 52.71 -23.85
CA PHE A 7 -56.43 52.03 -24.59
C PHE A 7 -55.05 52.23 -23.94
N LEU A 8 -54.77 53.44 -23.43
CA LEU A 8 -53.52 53.73 -22.70
C LEU A 8 -53.40 52.93 -21.40
N ILE A 9 -54.49 52.82 -20.63
CA ILE A 9 -54.53 52.02 -19.39
C ILE A 9 -54.32 50.53 -19.71
N LEU A 10 -54.94 50.01 -20.77
CA LEU A 10 -54.82 48.59 -21.14
C LEU A 10 -53.41 48.24 -21.64
N VAL A 11 -52.75 49.14 -22.36
CA VAL A 11 -51.33 48.97 -22.76
C VAL A 11 -50.39 49.04 -21.53
N ILE A 12 -50.64 49.92 -20.57
CA ILE A 12 -49.86 49.97 -19.32
C ILE A 12 -50.07 48.70 -18.49
N PHE A 13 -51.30 48.17 -18.42
CA PHE A 13 -51.58 46.91 -17.72
C PHE A 13 -50.88 45.73 -18.39
N PHE A 14 -50.90 45.63 -19.72
CA PHE A 14 -50.21 44.56 -20.45
C PHE A 14 -48.67 44.66 -20.36
N ALA A 15 -48.13 45.88 -20.27
CA ALA A 15 -46.71 46.13 -20.01
C ALA A 15 -46.26 45.85 -18.56
N PHE A 16 -47.20 45.53 -17.65
CA PHE A 16 -46.93 45.05 -16.29
C PHE A 16 -47.16 43.53 -16.14
N LEU A 17 -47.57 42.81 -17.20
CA LEU A 17 -47.64 41.35 -17.22
C LEU A 17 -46.41 40.69 -17.90
N THR A 18 -45.44 41.47 -18.37
CA THR A 18 -44.17 40.92 -18.88
C THR A 18 -43.23 40.57 -17.72
N SER A 19 -43.35 39.34 -17.24
CA SER A 19 -42.32 38.60 -16.51
C SER A 19 -41.56 39.36 -15.42
N SER A 20 -42.27 39.86 -14.41
CA SER A 20 -41.67 39.99 -13.07
C SER A 20 -41.52 38.60 -12.47
N SER A 21 -40.56 37.82 -12.96
CA SER A 21 -39.93 36.80 -12.12
C SER A 21 -39.30 37.56 -10.96
N LEU A 22 -39.89 37.47 -9.78
CA LEU A 22 -39.21 37.80 -8.55
C LEU A 22 -38.13 36.74 -8.37
N ALA A 23 -36.95 37.00 -8.97
CA ALA A 23 -35.71 36.47 -8.46
C ALA A 23 -35.65 36.94 -7.00
N GLN A 24 -35.92 36.01 -6.10
CA GLN A 24 -35.91 36.29 -4.67
C GLN A 24 -34.46 36.54 -4.31
N ASP A 25 -34.14 37.79 -3.96
CA ASP A 25 -32.80 38.23 -3.54
C ASP A 25 -32.48 37.72 -2.11
N GLY A 26 -32.74 36.43 -1.89
CA GLY A 26 -32.23 35.63 -0.78
C GLY A 26 -30.80 35.25 -1.15
N GLY A 27 -29.88 36.20 -0.98
CA GLY A 27 -28.47 35.96 -1.22
C GLY A 27 -27.97 34.74 -0.45
N VAL A 28 -27.05 33.99 -1.07
CA VAL A 28 -26.39 32.86 -0.42
C VAL A 28 -25.68 33.34 0.84
N ALA A 29 -25.76 32.56 1.91
CA ALA A 29 -25.16 32.84 3.21
C ALA A 29 -24.20 31.74 3.69
N ALA A 30 -24.37 30.49 3.24
CA ALA A 30 -23.48 29.38 3.57
C ALA A 30 -23.37 28.36 2.42
N ILE A 31 -22.24 27.65 2.40
CA ILE A 31 -21.95 26.52 1.51
C ILE A 31 -21.48 25.37 2.40
N GLU A 32 -22.04 24.18 2.21
CA GLU A 32 -21.78 22.96 2.96
C GLU A 32 -21.23 21.90 1.98
N ILE A 33 -20.06 21.31 2.26
CA ILE A 33 -19.54 20.15 1.52
C ILE A 33 -19.84 18.91 2.37
N GLY A 34 -20.90 18.19 2.01
CA GLY A 34 -21.34 16.98 2.71
C GLY A 34 -20.49 15.76 2.39
N ALA A 35 -20.09 15.57 1.13
CA ALA A 35 -19.24 14.44 0.74
C ALA A 35 -18.30 14.79 -0.41
N ILE A 36 -17.19 14.04 -0.49
CA ILE A 36 -16.23 14.05 -1.58
C ILE A 36 -15.97 12.59 -1.97
N ASP A 37 -16.50 12.19 -3.11
CA ASP A 37 -16.28 10.87 -3.71
C ASP A 37 -15.05 10.91 -4.64
N THR A 38 -14.21 9.88 -4.52
CA THR A 38 -12.95 9.68 -5.24
C THR A 38 -12.94 8.37 -6.06
N GLU A 39 -14.03 7.59 -6.07
CA GLU A 39 -14.09 6.26 -6.72
C GLU A 39 -13.83 6.30 -8.24
N ASN A 40 -14.07 7.46 -8.86
CA ASN A 40 -13.94 7.69 -10.32
C ASN A 40 -12.70 8.54 -10.69
N PHE A 41 -11.68 8.57 -9.82
CA PHE A 41 -10.46 9.37 -9.98
C PHE A 41 -9.80 9.21 -11.37
N PRO A 42 -9.44 10.30 -12.10
CA PRO A 42 -9.23 11.67 -11.63
C PRO A 42 -10.50 12.55 -11.53
N GLU A 43 -11.67 12.05 -11.88
CA GLU A 43 -12.93 12.77 -11.62
C GLU A 43 -13.28 12.68 -10.13
N LEU A 44 -13.62 13.82 -9.52
CA LEU A 44 -14.09 13.91 -8.13
C LEU A 44 -15.56 14.33 -8.13
N THR A 45 -16.40 13.66 -7.34
CA THR A 45 -17.82 13.99 -7.21
C THR A 45 -18.09 14.60 -5.83
N LEU A 46 -18.52 15.86 -5.81
CA LEU A 46 -18.77 16.62 -4.59
C LEU A 46 -20.28 16.67 -4.30
N LEU A 47 -20.70 16.37 -3.08
CA LEU A 47 -22.05 16.69 -2.59
C LEU A 47 -22.01 18.04 -1.88
N VAL A 48 -22.61 19.06 -2.48
CA VAL A 48 -22.58 20.45 -1.99
C VAL A 48 -23.99 20.96 -1.72
N ASN A 49 -24.27 21.42 -0.51
CA ASN A 49 -25.50 22.16 -0.19
C ASN A 49 -25.22 23.66 -0.14
N VAL A 50 -26.23 24.47 -0.47
CA VAL A 50 -26.10 25.93 -0.58
C VAL A 50 -27.31 26.56 0.10
N HIS A 51 -27.09 27.41 1.10
CA HIS A 51 -28.17 27.98 1.92
C HIS A 51 -28.26 29.50 1.79
N ASP A 52 -29.49 30.02 1.79
CA ASP A 52 -29.75 31.47 1.85
C ASP A 52 -29.59 32.04 3.27
N VAL A 53 -29.74 33.37 3.40
CA VAL A 53 -29.70 34.10 4.69
C VAL A 53 -30.74 33.65 5.73
N PHE A 54 -31.69 32.79 5.39
CA PHE A 54 -32.68 32.20 6.29
C PHE A 54 -32.41 30.72 6.58
N GLY A 55 -31.34 30.14 6.03
CA GLY A 55 -30.98 28.73 6.15
C GLY A 55 -31.74 27.81 5.17
N VAL A 56 -32.48 28.36 4.21
CA VAL A 56 -33.23 27.57 3.22
C VAL A 56 -32.29 27.16 2.08
N PRO A 57 -32.29 25.87 1.65
CA PRO A 57 -31.51 25.45 0.50
C PRO A 57 -31.90 26.19 -0.79
N VAL A 58 -30.90 26.67 -1.52
CA VAL A 58 -31.04 27.43 -2.77
C VAL A 58 -31.09 26.46 -3.94
N GLN A 59 -32.25 26.35 -4.60
CA GLN A 59 -32.45 25.51 -5.79
C GLN A 59 -32.22 26.27 -7.10
N GLY A 60 -32.04 25.53 -8.21
CA GLY A 60 -31.89 26.09 -9.55
C GLY A 60 -30.54 26.76 -9.87
N LEU A 61 -29.50 26.54 -9.05
CA LEU A 61 -28.12 26.90 -9.39
C LEU A 61 -27.58 25.98 -10.49
N THR A 62 -26.60 26.48 -11.25
CA THR A 62 -26.00 25.79 -12.39
C THR A 62 -24.48 25.73 -12.26
N ALA A 63 -23.81 24.96 -13.12
CA ALA A 63 -22.35 24.86 -13.12
C ALA A 63 -21.62 26.21 -13.28
N THR A 64 -22.26 27.27 -13.81
CA THR A 64 -21.68 28.61 -13.90
C THR A 64 -21.82 29.45 -12.62
N ASP A 65 -22.62 29.02 -11.65
CA ASP A 65 -22.79 29.68 -10.36
C ASP A 65 -21.79 29.16 -9.31
N PHE A 66 -21.08 28.07 -9.63
CA PHE A 66 -20.03 27.46 -8.81
C PHE A 66 -18.63 27.71 -9.37
N GLN A 67 -17.64 27.72 -8.48
CA GLN A 67 -16.22 27.56 -8.79
C GLN A 67 -15.64 26.52 -7.83
N VAL A 68 -14.72 25.68 -8.31
CA VAL A 68 -13.98 24.73 -7.48
C VAL A 68 -12.49 24.96 -7.68
N ALA A 69 -11.71 24.87 -6.61
CA ALA A 69 -10.26 24.98 -6.63
C ALA A 69 -9.61 23.93 -5.74
N ILE A 70 -8.41 23.49 -6.10
CA ILE A 70 -7.58 22.57 -5.31
C ILE A 70 -6.22 23.24 -5.08
N ASN A 71 -5.77 23.31 -3.83
CA ASN A 71 -4.59 24.07 -3.39
C ASN A 71 -4.59 25.52 -3.94
N ASN A 72 -5.78 26.15 -3.97
CA ASN A 72 -6.04 27.48 -4.54
C ASN A 72 -5.83 27.60 -6.07
N GLN A 73 -5.66 26.50 -6.82
CA GLN A 73 -5.70 26.47 -8.29
C GLN A 73 -7.11 26.09 -8.77
N PRO A 74 -7.75 26.84 -9.69
CA PRO A 74 -9.09 26.51 -10.17
C PRO A 74 -9.07 25.24 -11.03
N VAL A 75 -10.05 24.35 -10.81
CA VAL A 75 -10.23 23.09 -11.55
C VAL A 75 -11.47 23.12 -12.44
N SER A 76 -11.60 22.15 -13.36
CA SER A 76 -12.66 22.16 -14.37
C SER A 76 -13.93 21.47 -13.86
N ILE A 77 -15.02 22.22 -13.70
CA ILE A 77 -16.34 21.64 -13.43
C ILE A 77 -16.86 20.98 -14.72
N LEU A 78 -17.11 19.67 -14.65
CA LEU A 78 -17.66 18.85 -15.73
C LEU A 78 -19.19 18.89 -15.72
N SER A 79 -19.79 18.82 -14.53
CA SER A 79 -21.23 18.93 -14.31
C SER A 79 -21.57 19.53 -12.94
N ALA A 80 -22.76 20.10 -12.82
CA ALA A 80 -23.40 20.41 -11.56
C ALA A 80 -24.91 20.16 -11.70
N GLU A 81 -25.43 19.19 -10.94
CA GLU A 81 -26.83 18.72 -11.02
C GLU A 81 -27.46 18.74 -9.63
N ASN A 82 -28.75 19.06 -9.50
CA ASN A 82 -29.42 19.03 -8.19
C ASN A 82 -30.19 17.71 -8.00
N ILE A 83 -30.05 17.05 -6.84
CA ILE A 83 -30.66 15.74 -6.61
C ILE A 83 -32.20 15.77 -6.75
N ALA A 84 -32.86 16.86 -6.38
CA ALA A 84 -34.29 17.05 -6.61
C ALA A 84 -34.61 17.38 -8.08
N ASP A 85 -34.00 18.43 -8.65
CA ASP A 85 -34.38 18.94 -9.98
C ASP A 85 -34.01 17.97 -11.13
N ASN A 86 -32.91 17.22 -10.98
CA ASN A 86 -32.46 16.19 -11.93
C ASN A 86 -33.01 14.79 -11.61
N ALA A 87 -33.78 14.62 -10.53
CA ALA A 87 -34.35 13.35 -10.06
C ALA A 87 -33.30 12.23 -9.89
N LEU A 88 -32.13 12.56 -9.32
CA LEU A 88 -31.05 11.59 -9.10
C LEU A 88 -31.40 10.63 -7.94
N PRO A 89 -31.11 9.32 -8.06
CA PRO A 89 -31.35 8.37 -6.97
C PRO A 89 -30.34 8.58 -5.83
N ILE A 90 -30.80 8.49 -4.59
CA ILE A 90 -29.96 8.48 -3.37
C ILE A 90 -29.97 7.11 -2.69
N SER A 91 -28.91 6.81 -1.95
CA SER A 91 -28.79 5.58 -1.15
C SER A 91 -28.77 5.94 0.33
N VAL A 92 -29.67 5.38 1.14
CA VAL A 92 -29.78 5.71 2.57
C VAL A 92 -29.66 4.48 3.47
N VAL A 93 -28.74 4.52 4.43
CA VAL A 93 -28.74 3.57 5.55
C VAL A 93 -29.56 4.18 6.68
N LEU A 94 -30.74 3.63 6.95
CA LEU A 94 -31.49 3.92 8.17
C LEU A 94 -30.97 2.99 9.27
N ILE A 95 -30.32 3.54 10.32
CA ILE A 95 -29.89 2.78 11.49
C ILE A 95 -30.64 3.19 12.76
N ILE A 96 -31.36 2.24 13.36
CA ILE A 96 -32.32 2.48 14.44
C ILE A 96 -31.95 1.67 15.69
N ASP A 97 -31.85 2.36 16.82
CA ASP A 97 -31.67 1.76 18.14
C ASP A 97 -32.91 0.96 18.56
N THR A 98 -32.68 -0.26 19.04
CA THR A 98 -33.66 -1.23 19.50
C THR A 98 -33.28 -1.80 20.88
N SER A 99 -32.60 -1.01 21.71
CA SER A 99 -32.25 -1.37 23.09
C SER A 99 -33.44 -1.31 24.06
N GLU A 100 -33.28 -1.78 25.31
CA GLU A 100 -34.34 -1.82 26.35
C GLU A 100 -34.96 -0.44 26.68
N SER A 101 -34.28 0.67 26.42
CA SER A 101 -34.83 2.03 26.61
C SER A 101 -35.91 2.39 25.57
N MET A 102 -35.78 1.89 24.34
CA MET A 102 -36.69 2.20 23.24
C MET A 102 -38.08 1.51 23.35
N VAL A 103 -38.33 0.68 24.37
CA VAL A 103 -39.54 -0.17 24.47
C VAL A 103 -40.82 0.67 24.66
N ASN A 104 -41.87 0.32 23.89
CA ASN A 104 -43.17 1.00 23.78
C ASN A 104 -43.14 2.26 22.88
N GLU A 105 -43.38 3.43 23.46
CA GLU A 105 -43.60 4.70 22.76
C GLU A 105 -42.39 5.17 21.93
N PRO A 106 -41.12 5.06 22.39
CA PRO A 106 -39.98 5.56 21.62
C PRO A 106 -39.76 4.79 20.31
N LEU A 107 -39.81 3.45 20.33
CA LEU A 107 -39.73 2.63 19.11
C LEU A 107 -40.95 2.84 18.20
N ALA A 108 -42.15 3.04 18.76
CA ALA A 108 -43.34 3.31 17.95
C ALA A 108 -43.23 4.65 17.18
N ASP A 109 -42.73 5.70 17.83
CA ASP A 109 -42.43 6.99 17.20
C ASP A 109 -41.27 6.88 16.20
N ALA A 110 -40.23 6.09 16.51
CA ALA A 110 -39.12 5.80 15.61
C ALA A 110 -39.60 5.09 14.32
N GLN A 111 -40.43 4.06 14.46
CA GLN A 111 -41.07 3.37 13.35
C GLN A 111 -41.94 4.34 12.53
N ALA A 112 -42.76 5.16 13.18
CA ALA A 112 -43.59 6.15 12.49
C ALA A 112 -42.76 7.20 11.73
N ALA A 113 -41.62 7.63 12.29
CA ALA A 113 -40.70 8.56 11.65
C ALA A 113 -39.96 7.93 10.45
N ALA A 114 -39.46 6.71 10.59
CA ALA A 114 -38.81 5.98 9.51
C ALA A 114 -39.77 5.66 8.35
N LEU A 115 -41.02 5.29 8.64
CA LEU A 115 -42.06 5.11 7.62
C LEU A 115 -42.39 6.42 6.89
N ALA A 116 -42.50 7.54 7.62
CA ALA A 116 -42.72 8.86 7.00
C ALA A 116 -41.54 9.33 6.13
N PHE A 117 -40.32 8.91 6.44
CA PHE A 117 -39.14 9.12 5.57
C PHE A 117 -39.26 8.31 4.27
N LEU A 118 -39.60 7.02 4.34
CA LEU A 118 -39.80 6.17 3.15
C LEU A 118 -40.92 6.68 2.22
N ASP A 119 -41.96 7.29 2.78
CA ASP A 119 -43.08 7.86 2.02
C ASP A 119 -42.71 9.19 1.30
N MET A 120 -41.53 9.75 1.57
CA MET A 120 -40.98 10.96 0.91
C MET A 120 -39.91 10.65 -0.16
N LEU A 121 -39.47 9.39 -0.29
CA LEU A 121 -38.42 9.00 -1.24
C LEU A 121 -38.91 8.94 -2.70
N ALA A 122 -37.98 9.16 -3.64
CA ALA A 122 -38.24 9.15 -5.07
C ALA A 122 -38.09 7.74 -5.68
N PRO A 123 -38.75 7.45 -6.82
CA PRO A 123 -38.54 6.19 -7.54
C PRO A 123 -37.08 6.03 -7.98
N GLY A 124 -36.42 4.98 -7.48
CA GLY A 124 -35.00 4.71 -7.73
C GLY A 124 -34.08 5.02 -6.54
N ASP A 125 -34.58 5.72 -5.51
CA ASP A 125 -33.89 5.76 -4.23
C ASP A 125 -33.87 4.36 -3.60
N GLU A 126 -32.77 4.01 -2.93
CA GLU A 126 -32.60 2.72 -2.26
C GLU A 126 -32.34 2.89 -0.76
N VAL A 127 -32.83 1.95 0.04
CA VAL A 127 -32.66 1.98 1.50
C VAL A 127 -32.18 0.64 2.02
N ALA A 128 -31.20 0.69 2.91
CA ALA A 128 -30.86 -0.39 3.83
C ALA A 128 -31.40 -0.05 5.23
N LEU A 129 -31.93 -1.06 5.93
CA LEU A 129 -32.32 -0.95 7.33
C LEU A 129 -31.36 -1.77 8.20
N VAL A 130 -30.69 -1.07 9.11
CA VAL A 130 -29.90 -1.66 10.19
C VAL A 130 -30.63 -1.40 11.50
N ASP A 131 -30.76 -2.43 12.34
CA ASP A 131 -31.20 -2.28 13.72
C ASP A 131 -30.10 -2.73 14.67
N PHE A 132 -29.96 -2.05 15.81
CA PHE A 132 -28.93 -2.40 16.78
C PHE A 132 -29.46 -2.42 18.21
N ASN A 133 -28.94 -3.36 18.98
CA ASN A 133 -29.07 -3.41 20.42
C ASN A 133 -27.73 -3.89 21.02
N SER A 134 -27.68 -4.97 21.82
CA SER A 134 -26.42 -5.66 22.16
C SER A 134 -25.74 -6.32 20.95
N THR A 135 -26.38 -6.30 19.78
CA THR A 135 -25.86 -6.77 18.49
C THR A 135 -26.34 -5.84 17.39
N VAL A 136 -25.55 -5.64 16.34
CA VAL A 136 -25.99 -4.94 15.12
C VAL A 136 -26.50 -5.96 14.10
N ARG A 137 -27.59 -5.64 13.41
CA ARG A 137 -28.26 -6.52 12.43
C ARG A 137 -28.63 -5.73 11.17
N ILE A 138 -28.24 -6.25 10.01
CA ILE A 138 -28.73 -5.77 8.72
C ILE A 138 -30.06 -6.49 8.46
N THR A 139 -31.17 -5.90 8.91
CA THR A 139 -32.51 -6.50 8.79
C THR A 139 -33.09 -6.33 7.38
N GLN A 140 -32.61 -5.35 6.61
CA GLN A 140 -32.81 -5.28 5.16
C GLN A 140 -31.56 -4.65 4.51
N ASP A 141 -30.90 -5.37 3.60
CA ASP A 141 -29.81 -4.81 2.77
C ASP A 141 -30.39 -3.88 1.69
N PHE A 142 -29.55 -3.12 0.97
CA PHE A 142 -30.01 -2.09 0.03
C PHE A 142 -31.06 -2.60 -0.97
N THR A 143 -32.20 -1.91 -1.02
CA THR A 143 -33.29 -2.21 -1.96
C THR A 143 -34.08 -0.96 -2.37
N THR A 144 -34.53 -0.93 -3.62
CA THR A 144 -35.52 0.03 -4.13
C THR A 144 -36.96 -0.42 -3.90
N ASP A 145 -37.18 -1.66 -3.46
CA ASP A 145 -38.49 -2.15 -2.99
C ASP A 145 -38.71 -1.69 -1.54
N LEU A 146 -39.18 -0.45 -1.41
CA LEU A 146 -39.42 0.17 -0.12
C LEU A 146 -40.51 -0.52 0.71
N ASP A 147 -41.36 -1.39 0.12
CA ASP A 147 -42.35 -2.15 0.90
C ASP A 147 -41.70 -3.29 1.72
N LEU A 148 -40.56 -3.83 1.27
CA LEU A 148 -39.73 -4.70 2.09
C LEU A 148 -39.16 -3.94 3.30
N VAL A 149 -38.68 -2.71 3.07
CA VAL A 149 -38.15 -1.84 4.13
C VAL A 149 -39.25 -1.41 5.11
N ARG A 150 -40.46 -1.09 4.63
CA ARG A 150 -41.64 -0.84 5.48
C ARG A 150 -41.97 -2.07 6.32
N ALA A 151 -41.97 -3.28 5.75
CA ALA A 151 -42.23 -4.51 6.49
C ALA A 151 -41.15 -4.78 7.56
N ALA A 152 -39.88 -4.54 7.23
CA ALA A 152 -38.73 -4.64 8.13
C ALA A 152 -38.88 -3.68 9.32
N ILE A 153 -39.14 -2.39 9.08
CA ILE A 153 -39.36 -1.37 10.13
C ILE A 153 -40.49 -1.78 11.08
N ASN A 154 -41.63 -2.25 10.54
CA ASN A 154 -42.77 -2.70 11.35
C ASN A 154 -42.51 -4.00 12.15
N SER A 155 -41.42 -4.73 11.86
CA SER A 155 -41.04 -5.96 12.57
C SER A 155 -40.07 -5.73 13.74
N LEU A 156 -39.44 -4.55 13.82
CA LEU A 156 -38.49 -4.17 14.86
C LEU A 156 -39.09 -4.32 16.27
N GLN A 157 -38.27 -4.80 17.20
CA GLN A 157 -38.64 -5.03 18.60
C GLN A 157 -37.48 -4.60 19.49
N ALA A 158 -37.78 -3.82 20.52
CA ALA A 158 -36.79 -3.31 21.46
C ALA A 158 -36.46 -4.35 22.56
N SER A 159 -35.17 -4.64 22.75
CA SER A 159 -34.64 -5.56 23.78
C SER A 159 -33.16 -5.30 24.07
N ASP A 160 -32.66 -5.81 25.20
CA ASP A 160 -31.23 -5.85 25.54
C ASP A 160 -30.58 -4.45 25.74
N ARG A 161 -29.31 -4.26 25.35
CA ARG A 161 -28.53 -3.04 25.62
C ARG A 161 -28.17 -2.32 24.31
N THR A 162 -27.21 -1.40 24.35
CA THR A 162 -26.85 -0.54 23.22
C THR A 162 -25.36 -0.72 22.91
N ALA A 163 -25.04 -1.28 21.74
CA ALA A 163 -23.69 -1.37 21.17
C ALA A 163 -23.58 -0.28 20.07
N LEU A 164 -23.35 0.95 20.51
CA LEU A 164 -23.41 2.17 19.69
C LEU A 164 -22.17 2.33 18.79
N TYR A 165 -21.02 1.84 19.23
CA TYR A 165 -19.77 1.96 18.46
C TYR A 165 -19.68 0.90 17.35
N ASP A 166 -20.17 -0.32 17.59
CA ASP A 166 -20.41 -1.29 16.52
C ASP A 166 -21.46 -0.77 15.52
N ALA A 167 -22.51 -0.10 16.01
CA ALA A 167 -23.58 0.41 15.15
C ALA A 167 -23.09 1.44 14.13
N SER A 168 -22.25 2.40 14.52
CA SER A 168 -21.69 3.38 13.59
C SER A 168 -20.72 2.75 12.59
N TYR A 169 -19.85 1.84 13.04
CA TYR A 169 -18.91 1.13 12.17
C TYR A 169 -19.64 0.30 11.10
N ILE A 170 -20.62 -0.51 11.50
CA ILE A 170 -21.40 -1.35 10.58
C ILE A 170 -22.32 -0.50 9.70
N ALA A 171 -22.86 0.63 10.17
CA ALA A 171 -23.62 1.54 9.31
C ALA A 171 -22.75 2.13 8.19
N ALA A 172 -21.48 2.44 8.48
CA ALA A 172 -20.52 2.91 7.48
C ALA A 172 -20.13 1.80 6.50
N GLU A 173 -19.84 0.58 6.99
CA GLU A 173 -19.56 -0.59 6.14
C GLU A 173 -20.74 -0.95 5.21
N VAL A 174 -21.98 -0.83 5.70
CA VAL A 174 -23.19 -1.02 4.89
C VAL A 174 -23.33 0.09 3.86
N ALA A 175 -23.09 1.36 4.21
CA ALA A 175 -23.22 2.49 3.28
C ALA A 175 -22.27 2.37 2.07
N ASN A 176 -21.08 1.79 2.25
CA ASN A 176 -20.14 1.48 1.16
C ASN A 176 -20.67 0.45 0.14
N ARG A 177 -21.75 -0.28 0.44
CA ARG A 177 -22.41 -1.23 -0.48
C ARG A 177 -23.46 -0.56 -1.38
N ALA A 178 -23.65 0.76 -1.26
CA ALA A 178 -24.59 1.53 -2.04
C ALA A 178 -24.29 1.46 -3.54
N ASN A 179 -25.34 1.38 -4.36
CA ASN A 179 -25.25 1.48 -5.82
C ASN A 179 -25.07 2.93 -6.29
N THR A 180 -24.96 3.91 -5.37
CA THR A 180 -24.71 5.31 -5.71
C THR A 180 -23.70 5.98 -4.77
N PRO A 181 -22.90 6.95 -5.26
CA PRO A 181 -22.07 7.81 -4.41
C PRO A 181 -22.89 8.88 -3.67
N ARG A 182 -24.20 8.98 -3.92
CA ARG A 182 -25.14 9.87 -3.21
C ARG A 182 -25.67 9.16 -1.96
N ARG A 183 -24.72 8.67 -1.16
CA ARG A 183 -24.95 7.80 0.00
C ARG A 183 -24.96 8.58 1.30
N PHE A 184 -25.92 8.28 2.18
CA PHE A 184 -26.13 8.95 3.46
C PHE A 184 -26.45 7.94 4.57
N VAL A 185 -26.02 8.21 5.80
CA VAL A 185 -26.42 7.44 6.99
C VAL A 185 -27.35 8.30 7.86
N VAL A 186 -28.48 7.74 8.27
CA VAL A 186 -29.42 8.37 9.22
C VAL A 186 -29.50 7.49 10.45
N MET A 187 -28.96 7.98 11.57
CA MET A 187 -28.91 7.26 12.85
C MET A 187 -29.95 7.78 13.82
N LEU A 188 -30.57 6.89 14.59
CA LEU A 188 -31.42 7.24 15.74
C LEU A 188 -31.04 6.40 16.96
N THR A 189 -30.80 7.06 18.10
CA THR A 189 -30.55 6.42 19.40
C THR A 189 -31.13 7.23 20.56
N ASP A 190 -31.56 6.56 21.63
CA ASP A 190 -31.90 7.17 22.92
C ASP A 190 -30.90 6.85 24.05
N GLY A 191 -29.81 6.15 23.71
CA GLY A 191 -28.87 5.55 24.65
C GLY A 191 -27.42 6.08 24.57
N ASN A 192 -26.57 5.43 25.37
CA ASN A 192 -25.11 5.56 25.35
C ASN A 192 -24.55 4.15 25.13
N GLU A 193 -23.28 4.01 24.72
CA GLU A 193 -22.61 2.70 24.69
C GLU A 193 -22.72 2.01 26.06
N TYR A 194 -23.21 0.77 26.08
CA TYR A 194 -23.21 -0.05 27.27
C TYR A 194 -21.87 -0.77 27.42
N GLY A 195 -20.90 -0.03 27.97
CA GLY A 195 -19.46 -0.32 27.93
C GLY A 195 -19.05 -1.80 27.98
N GLY A 196 -18.44 -2.25 26.88
CA GLY A 196 -17.92 -3.62 26.72
C GLY A 196 -18.82 -4.55 25.92
N LEU A 197 -19.80 -4.03 25.18
CA LEU A 197 -20.58 -4.78 24.20
C LEU A 197 -20.07 -4.58 22.78
N SER A 198 -19.81 -3.34 22.36
CA SER A 198 -19.17 -3.10 21.07
C SER A 198 -17.78 -3.76 21.01
N ILE A 199 -17.48 -4.45 19.91
CA ILE A 199 -16.12 -4.95 19.64
C ILE A 199 -15.21 -3.85 19.09
N HIS A 200 -15.78 -2.85 18.41
CA HIS A 200 -15.08 -1.67 17.91
C HIS A 200 -14.95 -0.58 18.99
N LEU A 201 -13.83 0.13 18.94
CA LEU A 201 -13.59 1.36 19.68
C LEU A 201 -14.42 2.51 19.08
N PRO A 202 -14.79 3.54 19.87
CA PRO A 202 -15.55 4.67 19.36
C PRO A 202 -14.85 5.38 18.18
N ALA A 203 -13.52 5.42 18.18
CA ALA A 203 -12.74 6.02 17.09
C ALA A 203 -12.92 5.29 15.76
N GLU A 204 -13.02 3.96 15.74
CA GLU A 204 -13.03 3.17 14.49
C GLU A 204 -14.26 3.44 13.63
N GLY A 205 -15.45 3.63 14.24
CA GLY A 205 -16.65 4.04 13.50
C GLY A 205 -16.59 5.47 12.97
N ILE A 206 -15.93 6.38 13.69
CA ILE A 206 -15.72 7.78 13.28
C ILE A 206 -14.71 7.84 12.12
N GLU A 207 -13.62 7.09 12.23
CA GLU A 207 -12.58 6.97 11.20
C GLU A 207 -13.13 6.29 9.94
N MET A 208 -13.92 5.22 10.06
CA MET A 208 -14.59 4.58 8.93
C MET A 208 -15.55 5.53 8.21
N ALA A 209 -16.35 6.31 8.95
CA ALA A 209 -17.24 7.31 8.35
C ALA A 209 -16.47 8.41 7.59
N ALA A 210 -15.39 8.93 8.20
CA ALA A 210 -14.59 9.99 7.63
C ALA A 210 -13.77 9.54 6.40
N GLN A 211 -13.11 8.37 6.46
CA GLN A 211 -12.30 7.82 5.37
C GLN A 211 -13.12 7.57 4.10
N ASN A 212 -14.37 7.13 4.26
CA ASN A 212 -15.28 6.82 3.15
C ASN A 212 -16.17 8.01 2.73
N ASN A 213 -15.96 9.19 3.34
CA ASN A 213 -16.72 10.44 3.12
C ASN A 213 -18.25 10.25 3.24
N LEU A 214 -18.70 9.51 4.26
CA LEU A 214 -20.09 9.12 4.49
C LEU A 214 -20.80 10.10 5.45
N PRO A 215 -21.81 10.89 5.03
CA PRO A 215 -22.47 11.83 5.93
C PRO A 215 -23.39 11.14 6.94
N PHE A 216 -23.12 11.34 8.24
CA PHE A 216 -23.93 10.83 9.34
C PHE A 216 -24.90 11.89 9.87
N TYR A 217 -26.19 11.71 9.59
CA TYR A 217 -27.29 12.51 10.15
C TYR A 217 -27.82 11.82 11.42
N VAL A 218 -27.36 12.29 12.56
CA VAL A 218 -27.48 11.60 13.85
C VAL A 218 -28.58 12.22 14.70
N VAL A 219 -29.56 11.43 15.12
CA VAL A 219 -30.68 11.85 15.97
C VAL A 219 -30.54 11.21 17.35
N GLY A 220 -30.27 12.04 18.35
CA GLY A 220 -30.25 11.63 19.75
C GLY A 220 -31.57 11.97 20.45
N VAL A 221 -32.04 11.09 21.34
CA VAL A 221 -33.25 11.34 22.15
C VAL A 221 -32.95 11.15 23.64
N GLY A 222 -33.37 12.09 24.47
CA GLY A 222 -33.24 11.97 25.93
C GLY A 222 -31.79 12.16 26.41
N TYR A 223 -31.16 11.08 26.87
CA TYR A 223 -29.83 11.11 27.50
C TYR A 223 -28.84 10.24 26.73
N VAL A 224 -28.24 10.83 25.70
CA VAL A 224 -27.29 10.19 24.78
C VAL A 224 -25.85 10.64 25.00
N ASP A 225 -24.89 9.89 24.42
CA ASP A 225 -23.46 10.24 24.38
C ASP A 225 -23.25 11.40 23.38
N ALA A 226 -23.61 12.61 23.80
CA ALA A 226 -23.64 13.80 22.95
C ALA A 226 -22.26 14.16 22.37
N ASP A 227 -21.18 13.92 23.13
CA ASP A 227 -19.81 14.19 22.68
C ASP A 227 -19.42 13.22 21.55
N TYR A 228 -19.71 11.92 21.71
CA TYR A 228 -19.49 10.91 20.68
C TYR A 228 -20.34 11.16 19.41
N LEU A 229 -21.65 11.38 19.57
CA LEU A 229 -22.56 11.58 18.44
C LEU A 229 -22.24 12.87 17.66
N THR A 230 -21.70 13.89 18.33
CA THR A 230 -21.19 15.10 17.67
C THR A 230 -19.89 14.81 16.92
N ALA A 231 -18.92 14.13 17.54
CA ALA A 231 -17.65 13.78 16.90
C ALA A 231 -17.84 12.88 15.66
N LEU A 232 -18.79 11.94 15.71
CA LEU A 232 -19.18 11.11 14.57
C LEU A 232 -19.77 11.97 13.44
N ALA A 233 -20.73 12.85 13.73
CA ALA A 233 -21.33 13.72 12.72
C ALA A 233 -20.34 14.72 12.10
N ASP A 234 -19.52 15.38 12.94
CA ASP A 234 -18.56 16.41 12.50
C ASP A 234 -17.47 15.81 11.59
N ALA A 235 -16.88 14.66 11.96
CA ALA A 235 -15.88 13.98 11.15
C ALA A 235 -16.46 13.43 9.84
N ALA A 236 -17.72 12.99 9.88
CA ALA A 236 -18.50 12.53 8.75
C ALA A 236 -19.01 13.66 7.82
N ARG A 237 -18.87 14.94 8.19
CA ARG A 237 -19.53 16.09 7.53
C ARG A 237 -21.06 16.01 7.50
N GLY A 238 -21.64 15.25 8.43
CA GLY A 238 -23.07 15.15 8.67
C GLY A 238 -23.56 16.18 9.70
N GLN A 239 -24.67 15.89 10.39
CA GLN A 239 -25.24 16.79 11.39
C GLN A 239 -25.86 16.01 12.56
N VAL A 240 -25.61 16.45 13.80
CA VAL A 240 -26.22 15.88 15.01
C VAL A 240 -27.42 16.70 15.50
N ARG A 241 -28.48 16.02 15.94
CA ARG A 241 -29.71 16.63 16.44
C ARG A 241 -30.25 15.91 17.67
N ILE A 242 -30.14 16.54 18.83
CA ILE A 242 -30.60 15.98 20.11
C ILE A 242 -31.96 16.57 20.49
N TYR A 243 -32.91 15.70 20.85
CA TYR A 243 -34.27 16.04 21.28
C TYR A 243 -34.54 15.54 22.71
N GLU A 244 -35.38 16.24 23.49
CA GLU A 244 -35.78 15.80 24.84
C GLU A 244 -36.70 14.57 24.84
N ASN A 245 -37.39 14.29 23.73
CA ASN A 245 -38.36 13.19 23.56
C ASN A 245 -38.62 12.91 22.08
N THR A 246 -39.27 11.78 21.79
CA THR A 246 -39.53 11.28 20.43
C THR A 246 -40.63 12.01 19.65
N GLY A 247 -41.45 12.85 20.29
CA GLY A 247 -42.62 13.50 19.69
C GLY A 247 -42.35 14.51 18.56
N ARG A 248 -41.10 14.65 18.10
CA ARG A 248 -40.69 15.43 16.92
C ARG A 248 -39.94 14.60 15.86
N LEU A 249 -39.77 13.29 16.05
CA LEU A 249 -39.02 12.45 15.11
C LEU A 249 -39.64 12.46 13.71
N THR A 250 -40.96 12.32 13.58
CA THR A 250 -41.66 12.33 12.27
C THR A 250 -41.50 13.66 11.54
N GLU A 251 -41.52 14.79 12.26
CA GLU A 251 -41.27 16.13 11.70
C GLU A 251 -39.84 16.23 11.16
N PHE A 252 -38.86 15.78 11.95
CA PHE A 252 -37.44 15.81 11.56
C PHE A 252 -37.12 14.86 10.41
N TYR A 253 -37.65 13.64 10.41
CA TYR A 253 -37.43 12.65 9.35
C TYR A 253 -38.06 13.09 8.03
N THR A 254 -39.24 13.71 8.05
CA THR A 254 -39.87 14.30 6.85
C THR A 254 -39.03 15.46 6.29
N TYR A 255 -38.49 16.31 7.17
CA TYR A 255 -37.54 17.36 6.79
C TYR A 255 -36.26 16.78 6.19
N LEU A 256 -35.67 15.76 6.83
CA LEU A 256 -34.41 15.15 6.42
C LEU A 256 -34.52 14.49 5.04
N ALA A 257 -35.58 13.71 4.78
CA ALA A 257 -35.85 13.14 3.45
C ALA A 257 -35.94 14.22 2.35
N THR A 258 -36.40 15.42 2.69
CA THR A 258 -36.43 16.57 1.76
C THR A 258 -35.04 17.20 1.61
N TYR A 259 -34.34 17.44 2.72
CA TYR A 259 -33.03 18.10 2.76
C TYR A 259 -31.91 17.28 2.10
N LEU A 260 -31.88 15.95 2.24
CA LEU A 260 -30.93 15.09 1.54
C LEU A 260 -31.03 15.21 0.01
N ARG A 261 -32.19 15.63 -0.51
CA ARG A 261 -32.41 15.87 -1.93
C ARG A 261 -32.09 17.30 -2.40
N THR A 262 -31.70 18.23 -1.53
CA THR A 262 -31.33 19.60 -1.95
C THR A 262 -29.87 19.75 -2.34
N PHE A 263 -29.03 18.76 -2.07
CA PHE A 263 -27.63 18.75 -2.47
C PHE A 263 -27.46 18.82 -3.99
N TYR A 264 -26.41 19.54 -4.40
CA TYR A 264 -25.85 19.52 -5.74
C TYR A 264 -24.76 18.46 -5.82
N VAL A 265 -24.79 17.69 -6.90
CA VAL A 265 -23.74 16.77 -7.33
C VAL A 265 -22.86 17.54 -8.31
N ILE A 266 -21.66 17.93 -7.89
CA ILE A 266 -20.70 18.68 -8.70
C ILE A 266 -19.55 17.75 -9.05
N THR A 267 -19.43 17.38 -10.34
CA THR A 267 -18.31 16.56 -10.82
C THR A 267 -17.23 17.45 -11.39
N VAL A 268 -15.98 17.26 -10.97
CA VAL A 268 -14.82 18.02 -11.43
C VAL A 268 -13.71 17.10 -11.94
N ASP A 269 -13.03 17.51 -13.01
CA ASP A 269 -11.71 16.99 -13.35
C ASP A 269 -10.72 17.65 -12.38
N SER A 270 -10.13 16.84 -11.50
CA SER A 270 -9.21 17.34 -10.46
C SER A 270 -7.85 17.79 -11.00
N GLY A 271 -7.40 17.26 -12.14
CA GLY A 271 -6.04 17.45 -12.63
C GLY A 271 -4.95 16.96 -11.67
N LEU A 272 -5.26 16.05 -10.74
CA LEU A 272 -4.35 15.52 -9.73
C LEU A 272 -3.75 14.16 -10.13
N GLU A 273 -2.63 13.81 -9.49
CA GLU A 273 -2.04 12.47 -9.54
C GLU A 273 -2.63 11.55 -8.46
N PRO A 274 -2.81 10.24 -8.72
CA PRO A 274 -3.37 9.28 -7.76
C PRO A 274 -2.29 8.78 -6.80
N ASN A 275 -1.75 9.68 -5.97
CA ASN A 275 -0.51 9.45 -5.20
C ASN A 275 -0.70 9.26 -3.69
N GLY A 276 -1.94 9.14 -3.21
CA GLY A 276 -2.24 9.00 -1.78
C GLY A 276 -2.16 10.31 -0.96
N GLU A 277 -1.83 11.45 -1.57
CA GLU A 277 -1.68 12.72 -0.83
C GLU A 277 -3.01 13.41 -0.52
N SER A 278 -2.98 14.30 0.47
CA SER A 278 -4.13 15.09 0.92
C SER A 278 -4.04 16.55 0.46
N TYR A 279 -5.11 17.07 -0.14
CA TYR A 279 -5.19 18.36 -0.81
C TYR A 279 -6.26 19.28 -0.19
N ASP A 280 -6.08 20.60 -0.28
CA ASP A 280 -7.07 21.60 0.13
C ASP A 280 -8.05 21.88 -1.01
N LEU A 281 -9.26 21.31 -0.95
CA LEU A 281 -10.34 21.53 -1.91
C LEU A 281 -11.27 22.63 -1.41
N GLN A 282 -11.55 23.60 -2.27
CA GLN A 282 -12.41 24.74 -1.99
C GLN A 282 -13.57 24.79 -2.99
N VAL A 283 -14.78 25.07 -2.49
CA VAL A 283 -15.97 25.32 -3.32
C VAL A 283 -16.51 26.71 -3.03
N SER A 284 -16.74 27.49 -4.08
CA SER A 284 -17.22 28.86 -4.02
C SER A 284 -18.51 29.05 -4.80
N THR A 285 -19.41 29.91 -4.32
CA THR A 285 -20.52 30.47 -5.10
C THR A 285 -20.78 31.92 -4.66
N GLY A 286 -20.97 32.83 -5.62
CA GLY A 286 -20.95 34.27 -5.36
C GLY A 286 -19.63 34.73 -4.72
N ASP A 287 -19.73 35.49 -3.63
CA ASP A 287 -18.59 35.93 -2.80
C ASP A 287 -18.23 34.94 -1.66
N LEU A 288 -18.93 33.80 -1.56
CA LEU A 288 -18.71 32.80 -0.50
C LEU A 288 -17.78 31.68 -0.97
N THR A 289 -17.02 31.13 -0.02
CA THR A 289 -16.15 29.96 -0.22
C THR A 289 -16.17 29.11 1.04
N THR A 290 -16.22 27.80 0.88
CA THR A 290 -16.03 26.81 1.93
C THR A 290 -14.91 25.85 1.53
N GLY A 291 -14.27 25.21 2.51
CA GLY A 291 -13.06 24.41 2.32
C GLY A 291 -13.16 23.03 2.95
N ALA A 292 -12.47 22.06 2.36
CA ALA A 292 -12.45 20.67 2.76
C ALA A 292 -11.12 20.03 2.38
N ASN A 293 -10.56 19.20 3.27
CA ASN A 293 -9.48 18.32 2.86
C ASN A 293 -10.04 17.13 2.05
N VAL A 294 -9.32 16.71 1.01
CA VAL A 294 -9.58 15.48 0.23
C VAL A 294 -8.27 14.70 0.12
N THR A 295 -8.32 13.40 0.39
CA THR A 295 -7.20 12.50 0.12
C THR A 295 -7.49 11.73 -1.16
N VAL A 296 -6.58 11.77 -2.13
CA VAL A 296 -6.72 11.01 -3.38
C VAL A 296 -6.29 9.56 -3.14
N PRO A 297 -6.85 8.56 -3.86
CA PRO A 297 -6.37 7.19 -3.73
C PRO A 297 -4.92 7.08 -4.23
N ASP A 298 -4.09 6.24 -3.60
CA ASP A 298 -2.82 5.81 -4.18
C ASP A 298 -3.08 4.63 -5.14
N LEU A 299 -2.98 4.89 -6.45
CA LEU A 299 -3.25 3.89 -7.49
C LEU A 299 -1.99 3.45 -8.25
N TYR A 300 -0.84 4.03 -7.93
CA TYR A 300 0.45 3.61 -8.45
C TYR A 300 0.84 2.20 -7.96
N PRO A 301 1.77 1.50 -8.64
CA PRO A 301 2.33 0.25 -8.16
C PRO A 301 2.87 0.38 -6.73
N GLN A 302 2.51 -0.58 -5.88
CA GLN A 302 3.09 -0.75 -4.55
C GLN A 302 4.23 -1.76 -4.64
N VAL A 303 5.38 -1.42 -4.08
CA VAL A 303 6.64 -2.17 -4.21
C VAL A 303 7.28 -2.38 -2.84
N ALA A 304 7.79 -3.58 -2.59
CA ALA A 304 8.42 -3.95 -1.33
C ALA A 304 9.65 -4.84 -1.53
N LEU A 305 10.64 -4.66 -0.64
CA LEU A 305 11.87 -5.46 -0.55
C LEU A 305 12.01 -5.97 0.89
N GLU A 306 11.82 -7.26 1.10
CA GLU A 306 11.88 -7.91 2.41
C GLU A 306 13.08 -8.88 2.52
N GLY A 307 13.59 -9.09 3.74
CA GLY A 307 14.67 -10.05 4.02
C GLY A 307 16.09 -9.46 4.04
N LEU A 308 16.26 -8.19 3.68
CA LEU A 308 17.54 -7.48 3.78
C LEU A 308 17.95 -7.26 5.26
N PRO A 309 19.17 -7.68 5.68
CA PRO A 309 19.66 -7.44 7.04
C PRO A 309 20.19 -6.01 7.21
N ALA A 310 20.10 -5.49 8.44
CA ALA A 310 20.63 -4.17 8.80
C ALA A 310 22.15 -4.15 9.08
N GLU A 311 22.79 -5.32 9.21
CA GLU A 311 24.23 -5.49 9.41
C GLU A 311 24.83 -6.35 8.28
N ALA A 312 26.16 -6.28 8.13
CA ALA A 312 26.88 -6.97 7.06
C ALA A 312 26.78 -8.50 7.18
N PHE A 313 26.36 -9.19 6.11
CA PHE A 313 26.12 -10.63 6.15
C PHE A 313 27.30 -11.48 5.64
N SER A 314 27.46 -12.66 6.24
CA SER A 314 28.52 -13.64 5.91
C SER A 314 28.01 -14.95 5.31
N GLU A 315 26.69 -15.14 5.22
CA GLU A 315 26.02 -16.30 4.63
C GLU A 315 24.99 -15.81 3.59
N PRO A 316 24.62 -16.60 2.56
CA PRO A 316 23.68 -16.15 1.54
C PRO A 316 22.31 -15.75 2.10
N VAL A 317 21.83 -14.57 1.70
CA VAL A 317 20.56 -13.97 2.15
C VAL A 317 19.51 -14.07 1.05
N ASN A 318 18.31 -14.54 1.38
CA ASN A 318 17.17 -14.48 0.47
C ASN A 318 16.39 -13.18 0.67
N VAL A 319 16.27 -12.39 -0.40
CA VAL A 319 15.48 -11.16 -0.46
C VAL A 319 14.24 -11.42 -1.31
N THR A 320 13.08 -11.04 -0.80
CA THR A 320 11.80 -11.12 -1.53
C THR A 320 11.47 -9.75 -2.10
N ALA A 321 11.33 -9.68 -3.42
CA ALA A 321 10.79 -8.52 -4.13
C ALA A 321 9.30 -8.76 -4.39
N GLN A 322 8.43 -7.85 -3.94
CA GLN A 322 6.98 -7.93 -4.18
C GLN A 322 6.49 -6.67 -4.89
N VAL A 323 5.56 -6.86 -5.83
CA VAL A 323 4.90 -5.80 -6.60
C VAL A 323 3.39 -6.06 -6.64
N SER A 324 2.57 -5.04 -6.38
CA SER A 324 1.12 -5.06 -6.53
C SER A 324 0.65 -3.81 -7.26
N ALA A 325 -0.25 -3.92 -8.23
CA ALA A 325 -0.71 -2.77 -9.04
C ALA A 325 -2.24 -2.75 -9.16
N VAL A 326 -2.91 -1.83 -8.47
CA VAL A 326 -4.39 -1.72 -8.47
C VAL A 326 -4.95 -1.52 -9.89
N ARG A 327 -4.21 -0.81 -10.74
CA ARG A 327 -4.54 -0.53 -12.15
C ARG A 327 -4.19 -1.65 -13.14
N GLY A 328 -3.76 -2.82 -12.65
CA GLY A 328 -3.23 -3.93 -13.44
C GLY A 328 -1.72 -3.85 -13.59
N LEU A 329 -1.01 -4.97 -13.47
CA LEU A 329 0.46 -5.00 -13.57
C LEU A 329 0.93 -4.86 -15.03
N GLY A 330 1.85 -3.93 -15.30
CA GLY A 330 2.41 -3.68 -16.63
C GLY A 330 3.79 -4.31 -16.82
N ALA A 331 4.77 -3.90 -16.01
CA ALA A 331 6.14 -4.43 -16.03
C ALA A 331 6.85 -4.22 -14.68
N GLN A 332 7.93 -4.96 -14.44
CA GLN A 332 8.74 -4.83 -13.24
C GLN A 332 10.20 -5.25 -13.50
N ALA A 333 11.13 -4.65 -12.76
CA ALA A 333 12.57 -4.90 -12.88
C ALA A 333 13.24 -4.86 -11.51
N LEU A 334 14.20 -5.77 -11.29
CA LEU A 334 15.12 -5.71 -10.16
C LEU A 334 16.53 -5.43 -10.69
N LEU A 335 17.21 -4.46 -10.09
CA LEU A 335 18.61 -4.15 -10.35
C LEU A 335 19.41 -4.29 -9.05
N ILE A 336 20.65 -4.74 -9.15
CA ILE A 336 21.65 -4.68 -8.08
C ILE A 336 22.89 -3.99 -8.65
N ASP A 337 23.32 -2.91 -8.00
CA ASP A 337 24.43 -2.04 -8.45
C ASP A 337 24.33 -1.63 -9.93
N ASP A 338 23.16 -1.13 -10.33
CA ASP A 338 22.76 -0.79 -11.70
C ASP A 338 22.76 -1.96 -12.72
N VAL A 339 22.98 -3.21 -12.27
CA VAL A 339 22.91 -4.42 -13.11
C VAL A 339 21.54 -5.08 -12.98
N PHE A 340 20.83 -5.23 -14.10
CA PHE A 340 19.55 -5.94 -14.16
C PHE A 340 19.69 -7.42 -13.80
N ILE A 341 18.81 -7.91 -12.92
CA ILE A 341 18.75 -9.31 -12.50
C ILE A 341 17.55 -9.99 -13.18
N GLU A 342 17.82 -11.01 -13.99
CA GLU A 342 16.79 -11.82 -14.63
C GLU A 342 16.12 -12.74 -13.60
N LEU A 343 14.87 -12.44 -13.24
CA LEU A 343 14.07 -13.17 -12.25
C LEU A 343 12.70 -13.56 -12.83
N GLU A 344 12.25 -14.77 -12.52
CA GLU A 344 10.86 -15.19 -12.75
C GLU A 344 9.98 -14.65 -11.61
N PHE A 345 9.14 -13.66 -11.93
CA PHE A 345 8.12 -13.14 -11.03
C PHE A 345 6.87 -14.02 -11.09
N VAL A 346 6.47 -14.57 -9.96
CA VAL A 346 5.34 -15.51 -9.83
C VAL A 346 4.12 -14.77 -9.28
N GLU A 347 2.94 -15.03 -9.86
CA GLU A 347 1.66 -14.51 -9.36
C GLU A 347 1.41 -14.97 -7.92
N SER A 348 1.13 -14.01 -7.03
CA SER A 348 0.83 -14.24 -5.60
C SER A 348 -0.51 -13.66 -5.16
N GLY A 349 -1.22 -12.97 -6.06
CA GLY A 349 -2.56 -12.42 -5.86
C GLY A 349 -3.06 -11.70 -7.12
N GLU A 350 -4.26 -11.13 -7.07
CA GLU A 350 -4.78 -10.30 -8.16
C GLU A 350 -3.84 -9.10 -8.39
N ASN A 351 -3.40 -8.91 -9.64
CA ASN A 351 -2.40 -7.92 -10.06
C ASN A 351 -1.13 -7.86 -9.18
N THR A 352 -0.77 -8.97 -8.54
CA THR A 352 0.29 -9.02 -7.52
C THR A 352 1.26 -10.16 -7.80
N VAL A 353 2.55 -9.84 -7.88
CA VAL A 353 3.63 -10.78 -8.17
C VAL A 353 4.74 -10.70 -7.12
N SER A 354 5.49 -11.79 -6.96
CA SER A 354 6.69 -11.82 -6.13
C SER A 354 7.82 -12.61 -6.80
N ALA A 355 9.05 -12.21 -6.52
CA ALA A 355 10.26 -12.93 -6.89
C ALA A 355 11.18 -13.03 -5.66
N GLN A 356 12.05 -14.05 -5.63
CA GLN A 356 13.08 -14.19 -4.61
C GLN A 356 14.46 -14.22 -5.26
N VAL A 357 15.38 -13.40 -4.75
CA VAL A 357 16.80 -13.39 -5.14
C VAL A 357 17.65 -13.80 -3.95
N THR A 358 18.65 -14.66 -4.19
CA THR A 358 19.65 -15.02 -3.18
C THR A 358 20.89 -14.15 -3.39
N LEU A 359 21.15 -13.26 -2.44
CA LEU A 359 22.38 -12.48 -2.36
C LEU A 359 23.48 -13.35 -1.74
N ASP A 360 24.38 -13.91 -2.56
CA ASP A 360 25.55 -14.64 -2.07
C ASP A 360 26.71 -13.64 -1.80
N PRO A 361 27.24 -13.56 -0.57
CA PRO A 361 28.23 -12.54 -0.20
C PRO A 361 29.55 -12.64 -0.98
N TYR A 362 29.87 -13.78 -1.60
CA TYR A 362 31.07 -13.94 -2.44
C TYR A 362 30.95 -13.29 -3.83
N LEU A 363 29.80 -12.70 -4.18
CA LEU A 363 29.59 -11.99 -5.45
C LEU A 363 29.77 -10.46 -5.33
N TYR A 364 30.06 -9.95 -4.13
CA TYR A 364 30.04 -8.53 -3.79
C TYR A 364 31.33 -8.12 -3.04
N ASP A 365 31.70 -6.84 -3.13
CA ASP A 365 32.92 -6.29 -2.52
C ASP A 365 32.69 -5.95 -1.04
N PRO A 366 33.55 -6.39 -0.10
CA PRO A 366 33.32 -6.19 1.32
C PRO A 366 33.43 -4.72 1.76
N GLY A 367 32.56 -4.35 2.71
CA GLY A 367 32.60 -3.06 3.40
C GLY A 367 32.01 -1.85 2.65
N ALA A 368 31.77 -1.95 1.34
CA ALA A 368 31.00 -0.96 0.59
C ALA A 368 29.48 -1.26 0.68
N PRO A 369 28.60 -0.24 0.72
CA PRO A 369 27.17 -0.45 0.59
C PRO A 369 26.80 -0.73 -0.88
N HIS A 370 26.29 -1.92 -1.14
CA HIS A 370 25.68 -2.31 -2.40
C HIS A 370 24.22 -1.85 -2.44
N THR A 371 23.70 -1.54 -3.63
CA THR A 371 22.34 -1.01 -3.82
C THR A 371 21.46 -2.02 -4.53
N ILE A 372 20.24 -2.21 -4.04
CA ILE A 372 19.19 -2.99 -4.70
C ILE A 372 18.00 -2.08 -4.99
N LEU A 373 17.54 -2.09 -6.25
CA LEU A 373 16.49 -1.22 -6.77
C LEU A 373 15.40 -2.09 -7.40
N LEU A 374 14.16 -1.94 -6.94
CA LEU A 374 12.97 -2.57 -7.50
C LEU A 374 12.09 -1.48 -8.13
N THR A 375 11.84 -1.57 -9.43
CA THR A 375 10.98 -0.67 -10.19
C THR A 375 9.77 -1.43 -10.73
N ALA A 376 8.60 -0.80 -10.72
CA ALA A 376 7.35 -1.36 -11.23
C ALA A 376 6.53 -0.32 -12.01
N LEU A 377 5.81 -0.80 -13.02
CA LEU A 377 4.92 -0.07 -13.90
C LEU A 377 3.54 -0.75 -13.91
N ASP A 378 2.46 0.02 -13.81
CA ASP A 378 1.10 -0.45 -14.02
C ASP A 378 0.70 -0.47 -15.52
N SER A 379 -0.51 -0.93 -15.81
CA SER A 379 -1.08 -1.01 -17.18
C SER A 379 -1.54 0.35 -17.75
N GLN A 380 -1.28 1.45 -17.05
CA GLN A 380 -1.62 2.84 -17.40
C GLN A 380 -0.36 3.74 -17.39
N ASP A 381 0.83 3.14 -17.52
CA ASP A 381 2.15 3.78 -17.47
C ASP A 381 2.50 4.47 -16.11
N GLY A 382 1.78 4.14 -15.03
CA GLY A 382 2.08 4.61 -13.68
C GLY A 382 3.27 3.86 -13.06
N GLU A 383 4.31 4.58 -12.64
CA GLU A 383 5.59 4.02 -12.17
C GLU A 383 5.79 4.20 -10.65
N ARG A 384 6.41 3.22 -9.98
CA ARG A 384 7.02 3.39 -8.65
C ARG A 384 8.32 2.60 -8.53
N GLU A 385 9.28 3.18 -7.80
CA GLU A 385 10.52 2.52 -7.42
C GLU A 385 10.71 2.47 -5.90
N ILE A 386 11.45 1.47 -5.42
CA ILE A 386 11.99 1.41 -4.07
C ILE A 386 13.46 0.95 -4.16
N SER A 387 14.33 1.68 -3.47
CA SER A 387 15.74 1.29 -3.30
C SER A 387 16.06 1.00 -1.84
N ALA A 388 16.94 0.03 -1.64
CA ALA A 388 17.54 -0.29 -0.36
C ALA A 388 19.04 -0.55 -0.55
N SER A 389 19.79 -0.63 0.55
CA SER A 389 21.21 -0.96 0.50
C SER A 389 21.54 -2.08 1.47
N PHE A 390 22.57 -2.85 1.15
CA PHE A 390 23.12 -3.91 1.98
C PHE A 390 24.64 -3.85 2.01
N THR A 391 25.25 -4.56 2.95
CA THR A 391 26.70 -4.73 3.02
C THR A 391 27.02 -6.21 3.19
N VAL A 392 28.17 -6.64 2.69
CA VAL A 392 28.68 -8.00 2.90
C VAL A 392 29.89 -7.95 3.83
N ALA A 393 30.03 -8.99 4.64
CA ALA A 393 31.20 -9.17 5.49
C ALA A 393 32.45 -9.44 4.63
N ASP A 394 33.62 -9.12 5.17
CA ASP A 394 34.92 -9.50 4.61
C ASP A 394 35.16 -10.99 4.85
N LEU A 395 35.14 -11.79 3.79
CA LEU A 395 35.14 -13.26 3.85
C LEU A 395 36.46 -13.83 3.32
N PRO A 396 37.09 -14.78 4.06
CA PRO A 396 38.30 -15.43 3.58
C PRO A 396 38.04 -16.18 2.26
N PRO A 397 39.00 -16.18 1.32
CA PRO A 397 38.87 -16.90 0.05
C PRO A 397 38.78 -18.41 0.30
N MET A 398 37.86 -19.08 -0.38
CA MET A 398 37.80 -20.55 -0.38
C MET A 398 38.86 -21.09 -1.34
N ILE A 399 39.78 -21.92 -0.84
CA ILE A 399 40.84 -22.53 -1.66
C ILE A 399 40.93 -24.05 -1.49
N GLN A 400 41.38 -24.71 -2.55
CA GLN A 400 41.88 -26.07 -2.54
C GLN A 400 43.40 -26.06 -2.72
N ILE A 401 44.14 -26.43 -1.67
CA ILE A 401 45.56 -26.81 -1.81
C ILE A 401 45.61 -28.24 -2.38
N ASN A 402 46.35 -28.42 -3.47
CA ASN A 402 46.57 -29.65 -4.20
C ASN A 402 48.01 -30.15 -4.05
N GLY A 403 48.26 -31.43 -4.31
CA GLY A 403 49.59 -32.06 -4.25
C GLY A 403 50.03 -32.56 -2.86
N LEU A 404 49.36 -32.14 -1.78
CA LEU A 404 49.57 -32.62 -0.41
C LEU A 404 48.25 -33.07 0.23
N GLU A 405 48.20 -34.26 0.81
CA GLU A 405 47.09 -34.72 1.65
C GLU A 405 47.36 -34.44 3.14
N GLU A 406 46.30 -34.32 3.95
CA GLU A 406 46.42 -34.06 5.39
C GLU A 406 47.10 -35.24 6.11
N GLY A 407 48.20 -34.97 6.81
CA GLY A 407 49.02 -35.99 7.48
C GLY A 407 49.85 -36.87 6.53
N ALA A 408 50.06 -36.48 5.28
CA ALA A 408 50.81 -37.28 4.31
C ALA A 408 52.27 -37.52 4.70
N LEU A 409 52.76 -38.74 4.49
CA LEU A 409 54.17 -39.09 4.64
C LEU A 409 54.94 -38.87 3.33
N ILE A 410 55.95 -38.00 3.35
CA ILE A 410 56.76 -37.63 2.19
C ILE A 410 58.13 -38.31 2.27
N SER A 411 58.36 -39.27 1.37
CA SER A 411 59.63 -40.02 1.23
C SER A 411 60.48 -39.58 0.02
N THR A 412 60.23 -38.40 -0.54
CA THR A 412 60.96 -37.83 -1.70
C THR A 412 61.90 -36.66 -1.36
N GLY A 413 61.70 -35.99 -0.23
CA GLY A 413 62.41 -34.76 0.15
C GLY A 413 62.01 -33.50 -0.61
N ALA A 414 61.08 -33.61 -1.58
CA ALA A 414 60.53 -32.49 -2.33
C ALA A 414 59.04 -32.70 -2.60
N LEU A 415 58.29 -31.59 -2.61
CA LEU A 415 56.84 -31.53 -2.75
C LEU A 415 56.46 -30.51 -3.83
N THR A 416 55.60 -30.89 -4.77
CA THR A 416 54.89 -29.92 -5.62
C THR A 416 53.51 -29.70 -5.03
N ALA A 417 53.24 -28.48 -4.56
CA ALA A 417 51.94 -28.04 -4.11
C ALA A 417 51.38 -27.00 -5.09
N SER A 418 50.05 -26.91 -5.21
CA SER A 418 49.41 -25.82 -5.96
C SER A 418 48.10 -25.38 -5.33
N VAL A 419 47.77 -24.10 -5.46
CA VAL A 419 46.51 -23.53 -4.94
C VAL A 419 45.54 -23.27 -6.08
N THR A 420 44.33 -23.81 -5.95
CA THR A 420 43.17 -23.45 -6.75
C THR A 420 42.24 -22.61 -5.88
N VAL A 421 41.89 -21.40 -6.33
CA VAL A 421 40.89 -20.56 -5.68
C VAL A 421 39.52 -21.01 -6.17
N GLU A 422 38.65 -21.42 -5.25
CA GLU A 422 37.27 -21.84 -5.54
C GLU A 422 36.32 -20.64 -5.48
N ARG A 423 36.49 -19.76 -4.47
CA ARG A 423 35.75 -18.51 -4.30
C ARG A 423 36.65 -17.45 -3.66
N ALA A 424 36.49 -16.19 -4.05
CA ALA A 424 37.03 -15.03 -3.34
C ALA A 424 36.16 -13.82 -3.70
N GLN A 425 35.91 -12.92 -2.73
CA GLN A 425 35.25 -11.65 -3.03
C GLN A 425 36.17 -10.76 -3.88
N GLN A 426 37.47 -10.78 -3.58
CA GLN A 426 38.47 -9.91 -4.20
C GLN A 426 39.55 -10.71 -4.95
N PRO A 427 40.23 -10.12 -5.96
CA PRO A 427 41.30 -10.79 -6.68
C PRO A 427 42.50 -11.12 -5.77
N VAL A 428 42.91 -12.39 -5.75
CA VAL A 428 44.13 -12.84 -5.05
C VAL A 428 45.37 -12.23 -5.72
N GLN A 429 46.12 -11.46 -4.94
CA GLN A 429 47.34 -10.76 -5.36
C GLN A 429 48.60 -11.60 -5.17
N GLN A 430 48.64 -12.48 -4.16
CA GLN A 430 49.82 -13.31 -3.87
C GLN A 430 49.41 -14.59 -3.10
N VAL A 431 50.13 -15.68 -3.34
CA VAL A 431 50.09 -16.90 -2.53
C VAL A 431 51.49 -17.19 -1.99
N VAL A 432 51.64 -17.19 -0.66
CA VAL A 432 52.90 -17.42 0.06
C VAL A 432 52.91 -18.81 0.68
N TYR A 433 53.92 -19.61 0.34
CA TYR A 433 54.15 -20.94 0.89
C TYR A 433 55.23 -20.88 1.96
N ALA A 434 54.92 -21.34 3.18
CA ALA A 434 55.84 -21.46 4.29
C ALA A 434 55.81 -22.87 4.89
N VAL A 435 56.95 -23.35 5.37
CA VAL A 435 57.04 -24.60 6.14
C VAL A 435 57.55 -24.27 7.53
N ASP A 436 56.86 -24.74 8.57
CA ASP A 436 57.12 -24.43 9.98
C ASP A 436 57.30 -22.91 10.24
N GLY A 437 56.47 -22.09 9.61
CA GLY A 437 56.52 -20.62 9.68
C GLY A 437 57.69 -19.96 8.92
N THR A 438 58.50 -20.73 8.18
CA THR A 438 59.58 -20.20 7.33
C THR A 438 59.11 -20.14 5.88
N THR A 439 58.97 -18.93 5.32
CA THR A 439 58.63 -18.72 3.90
C THR A 439 59.64 -19.39 2.97
N VAL A 440 59.14 -20.22 2.06
CA VAL A 440 59.92 -20.94 1.04
C VAL A 440 59.76 -20.27 -0.33
N LEU A 441 58.54 -19.87 -0.69
CA LEU A 441 58.22 -19.24 -1.97
C LEU A 441 57.01 -18.30 -1.85
N ALA A 442 56.95 -17.25 -2.66
CA ALA A 442 55.74 -16.48 -2.92
C ALA A 442 55.46 -16.50 -4.44
N VAL A 443 54.19 -16.52 -4.82
CA VAL A 443 53.73 -16.60 -6.21
C VAL A 443 52.64 -15.56 -6.45
N ASP A 444 52.92 -14.61 -7.34
CA ASP A 444 52.10 -13.40 -7.54
C ASP A 444 51.05 -13.56 -8.68
N GLU A 445 51.20 -14.58 -9.53
CA GLU A 445 50.33 -14.83 -10.69
C GLU A 445 49.94 -16.31 -10.79
N ALA A 446 48.75 -16.60 -11.32
CA ALA A 446 48.27 -17.97 -11.52
C ALA A 446 48.94 -18.65 -12.73
N PRO A 447 49.19 -19.98 -12.71
CA PRO A 447 48.84 -20.92 -11.64
C PRO A 447 49.76 -20.79 -10.42
N TYR A 448 49.16 -20.77 -9.23
CA TYR A 448 49.87 -20.65 -7.96
C TYR A 448 50.54 -21.99 -7.56
N GLU A 449 51.47 -22.49 -8.37
CA GLU A 449 52.21 -23.74 -8.19
C GLU A 449 53.59 -23.50 -7.57
N ALA A 450 53.97 -24.33 -6.59
CA ALA A 450 55.21 -24.24 -5.85
C ALA A 450 55.92 -25.60 -5.77
N ALA A 451 57.19 -25.64 -6.19
CA ALA A 451 58.09 -26.76 -5.95
C ALA A 451 58.93 -26.47 -4.70
N LEU A 452 58.67 -27.19 -3.62
CA LEU A 452 59.24 -27.00 -2.29
C LEU A 452 60.34 -28.04 -2.02
N ASP A 453 61.55 -27.59 -1.70
CA ASP A 453 62.60 -28.45 -1.13
C ASP A 453 62.37 -28.57 0.38
N LEU A 454 62.17 -29.79 0.86
CA LEU A 454 61.81 -30.10 2.24
C LEU A 454 62.99 -30.67 3.04
N LEU A 455 64.11 -31.00 2.38
CA LEU A 455 65.33 -31.48 3.04
C LEU A 455 65.94 -30.48 4.05
N PRO A 456 65.78 -29.14 3.94
CA PRO A 456 66.27 -28.20 4.96
C PRO A 456 65.60 -28.32 6.35
N PHE A 457 64.38 -28.88 6.43
CA PHE A 457 63.55 -28.85 7.64
C PHE A 457 63.82 -30.03 8.60
N GLY A 458 64.37 -31.13 8.09
CA GLY A 458 64.69 -32.33 8.87
C GLY A 458 63.61 -33.42 8.82
N PRO A 459 63.76 -34.49 9.60
CA PRO A 459 62.75 -35.55 9.72
C PRO A 459 61.78 -35.30 10.88
N GLY A 460 60.53 -35.71 10.70
CA GLY A 460 59.48 -35.59 11.72
C GLY A 460 58.19 -35.00 11.14
N ASP A 461 57.36 -34.46 12.02
CA ASP A 461 56.08 -33.85 11.64
C ASP A 461 56.25 -32.33 11.45
N HIS A 462 55.69 -31.81 10.36
CA HIS A 462 55.85 -30.44 9.86
C HIS A 462 54.50 -29.86 9.43
N VAL A 463 54.42 -28.53 9.33
CA VAL A 463 53.21 -27.83 8.83
C VAL A 463 53.55 -27.03 7.59
N LEU A 464 52.77 -27.24 6.52
CA LEU A 464 52.73 -26.35 5.37
C LEU A 464 51.68 -25.28 5.65
N SER A 465 52.10 -24.03 5.82
CA SER A 465 51.23 -22.85 5.92
C SER A 465 51.19 -22.16 4.56
N VAL A 466 50.00 -21.89 4.05
CA VAL A 466 49.72 -21.21 2.78
C VAL A 466 48.97 -19.93 3.09
N THR A 467 49.63 -18.78 2.96
CA THR A 467 48.99 -17.47 3.10
C THR A 467 48.49 -17.00 1.73
N VAL A 468 47.19 -16.76 1.61
CA VAL A 468 46.58 -16.08 0.47
C VAL A 468 46.44 -14.60 0.82
N VAL A 469 46.86 -13.73 -0.08
CA VAL A 469 46.79 -12.28 0.08
C VAL A 469 45.92 -11.70 -1.03
N ASP A 470 44.89 -10.97 -0.66
CA ASP A 470 43.98 -10.24 -1.56
C ASP A 470 44.10 -8.72 -1.29
N ALA A 471 43.03 -7.94 -1.44
CA ALA A 471 43.06 -6.49 -1.20
C ALA A 471 42.49 -6.05 0.16
N SER A 472 41.87 -6.97 0.94
CA SER A 472 41.38 -6.70 2.29
C SER A 472 42.30 -7.33 3.36
N ALA A 473 42.78 -8.55 3.15
CA ALA A 473 43.42 -9.35 4.21
C ALA A 473 44.54 -10.30 3.76
N GLU A 474 45.21 -10.88 4.76
CA GLU A 474 46.05 -12.08 4.62
C GLU A 474 45.34 -13.26 5.32
N THR A 475 44.99 -14.31 4.57
CA THR A 475 44.32 -15.51 5.10
C THR A 475 45.25 -16.71 5.06
N VAL A 476 45.46 -17.37 6.21
CA VAL A 476 46.38 -18.51 6.34
C VAL A 476 45.63 -19.85 6.39
N PHE A 477 46.02 -20.79 5.53
CA PHE A 477 45.55 -22.17 5.49
C PHE A 477 46.69 -23.11 5.86
N GLU A 478 46.46 -24.09 6.72
CA GLU A 478 47.52 -25.02 7.17
C GLU A 478 47.21 -26.47 6.78
N ARG A 479 48.27 -27.26 6.59
CA ARG A 479 48.20 -28.70 6.30
C ARG A 479 49.38 -29.42 6.95
N ALA A 480 49.12 -30.39 7.82
CA ALA A 480 50.19 -31.17 8.44
C ALA A 480 50.73 -32.24 7.47
N PHE A 481 52.02 -32.54 7.59
CA PHE A 481 52.67 -33.63 6.87
C PHE A 481 53.84 -34.18 7.69
N SER A 482 54.42 -35.31 7.27
CA SER A 482 55.55 -35.93 7.95
C SER A 482 56.67 -36.27 6.95
N LEU A 483 57.92 -35.97 7.30
CA LEU A 483 59.11 -36.24 6.49
C LEU A 483 59.78 -37.54 6.96
N ASP A 484 59.88 -38.50 6.04
CA ASP A 484 60.41 -39.83 6.28
C ASP A 484 61.87 -39.77 6.80
N PRO A 485 62.17 -40.28 8.02
CA PRO A 485 63.53 -40.34 8.54
C PRO A 485 64.54 -41.07 7.63
N ALA A 486 64.08 -41.92 6.71
CA ALA A 486 64.92 -42.56 5.70
C ALA A 486 65.54 -41.57 4.69
N LEU A 487 65.01 -40.36 4.54
CA LEU A 487 65.62 -39.29 3.74
C LEU A 487 66.93 -38.76 4.33
N PHE A 488 67.10 -38.87 5.66
CA PHE A 488 68.15 -38.18 6.41
C PHE A 488 69.30 -39.11 6.85
N VAL A 489 69.20 -40.42 6.59
CA VAL A 489 70.27 -41.37 6.89
C VAL A 489 71.38 -41.31 5.84
N THR A 490 72.51 -40.72 6.20
CA THR A 490 73.73 -40.87 5.38
C THR A 490 74.14 -42.34 5.36
N PRO A 491 74.48 -42.92 4.19
CA PRO A 491 74.83 -44.33 4.09
C PRO A 491 76.09 -44.61 4.94
N THR A 492 75.94 -45.46 5.94
CA THR A 492 77.05 -45.83 6.84
C THR A 492 78.21 -46.39 6.00
N PRO A 493 79.45 -45.89 6.17
CA PRO A 493 80.59 -46.33 5.38
C PRO A 493 80.79 -47.84 5.56
N THR A 494 80.72 -48.59 4.47
CA THR A 494 80.88 -50.05 4.49
C THR A 494 82.26 -50.40 5.08
N PRO A 495 82.33 -51.24 6.13
CA PRO A 495 83.57 -51.45 6.86
C PRO A 495 84.63 -52.15 6.00
N THR A 496 85.74 -51.45 5.75
CA THR A 496 86.88 -51.98 5.00
C THR A 496 87.43 -53.25 5.65
N ALA A 497 87.36 -54.38 4.93
CA ALA A 497 87.79 -55.67 5.44
C ALA A 497 89.30 -55.69 5.73
N THR A 498 89.66 -55.93 6.99
CA THR A 498 91.06 -56.09 7.42
C THR A 498 91.52 -57.53 7.15
N PHE A 499 92.34 -57.72 6.11
CA PHE A 499 92.90 -59.02 5.78
C PHE A 499 94.03 -59.43 6.73
N THR A 500 93.95 -60.64 7.29
CA THR A 500 95.04 -61.29 8.03
C THR A 500 95.89 -62.15 7.09
N PRO A 501 97.21 -62.29 7.34
CA PRO A 501 98.12 -62.94 6.41
C PRO A 501 98.02 -64.47 6.41
N SER A 502 98.03 -65.09 5.23
CA SER A 502 98.13 -66.54 5.06
C SER A 502 99.42 -66.91 4.31
N ASN A 503 100.11 -67.96 4.76
CA ASN A 503 101.35 -68.45 4.17
C ASN A 503 101.07 -69.65 3.25
N THR A 504 101.04 -69.43 1.94
CA THR A 504 101.06 -70.50 0.91
C THR A 504 101.67 -69.94 -0.38
N PRO A 505 102.64 -70.63 -1.03
CA PRO A 505 103.39 -70.05 -2.15
C PRO A 505 102.66 -70.09 -3.49
N THR A 506 102.74 -68.95 -4.19
CA THR A 506 102.83 -68.68 -5.63
C THR A 506 102.68 -69.86 -6.62
N PRO A 507 101.86 -69.66 -7.68
CA PRO A 507 102.46 -69.53 -9.02
C PRO A 507 102.29 -68.13 -9.63
N LEU A 508 103.23 -67.77 -10.51
CA LEU A 508 103.41 -66.43 -11.08
C LEU A 508 103.13 -66.42 -12.59
N PRO A 509 102.33 -65.46 -13.09
CA PRO A 509 102.45 -64.90 -14.44
C PRO A 509 102.91 -63.44 -14.35
N THR A 510 104.19 -63.16 -14.53
CA THR A 510 104.75 -62.67 -15.81
C THR A 510 104.24 -61.27 -16.18
N PHE A 511 104.88 -60.25 -15.61
CA PHE A 511 104.80 -58.88 -16.14
C PHE A 511 105.55 -58.78 -17.47
N THR A 512 104.90 -58.26 -18.50
CA THR A 512 105.55 -57.91 -19.78
C THR A 512 105.54 -56.39 -19.94
N PHE A 513 106.61 -55.73 -19.47
CA PHE A 513 106.85 -54.33 -19.77
C PHE A 513 107.32 -54.19 -21.23
N THR A 514 106.66 -53.36 -22.02
CA THR A 514 107.11 -52.91 -23.35
C THR A 514 106.61 -51.47 -23.51
N PRO A 515 107.43 -50.52 -24.00
CA PRO A 515 107.34 -49.14 -23.53
C PRO A 515 106.34 -48.26 -24.28
N VAL A 516 105.99 -47.14 -23.64
CA VAL A 516 105.28 -46.00 -24.22
C VAL A 516 106.14 -45.29 -25.27
N PRO A 517 105.59 -45.04 -26.48
CA PRO A 517 105.86 -43.81 -27.22
C PRO A 517 104.67 -42.85 -27.08
N SER A 518 104.96 -41.57 -26.79
CA SER A 518 103.94 -40.51 -26.85
C SER A 518 103.56 -40.24 -28.31
N ASN A 519 102.25 -40.22 -28.61
CA ASN A 519 101.67 -39.52 -29.76
C ASN A 519 100.16 -39.42 -29.56
N THR A 520 99.65 -38.22 -29.29
CA THR A 520 98.21 -37.93 -29.17
C THR A 520 97.65 -37.52 -30.53
N PRO A 521 96.72 -38.28 -31.16
CA PRO A 521 95.94 -37.81 -32.28
C PRO A 521 94.65 -37.17 -31.76
N VAL A 522 94.41 -35.90 -32.06
CA VAL A 522 93.14 -35.22 -31.76
C VAL A 522 92.06 -35.71 -32.75
N PRO A 523 90.94 -36.29 -32.29
CA PRO A 523 89.79 -36.55 -33.16
C PRO A 523 89.04 -35.23 -33.44
N ALA A 524 88.55 -35.06 -34.68
CA ALA A 524 87.78 -33.88 -35.06
C ALA A 524 86.35 -33.90 -34.51
N SER A 525 85.78 -32.71 -34.28
CA SER A 525 84.43 -32.50 -33.76
C SER A 525 83.51 -31.94 -34.84
N GLU A 526 82.73 -32.80 -35.52
CA GLU A 526 81.65 -32.37 -36.41
C GLU A 526 80.42 -33.29 -36.39
N THR A 527 79.27 -32.73 -36.01
CA THR A 527 77.93 -32.97 -36.59
C THR A 527 76.98 -31.85 -36.06
N PRO A 528 75.87 -31.50 -36.74
CA PRO A 528 75.82 -30.16 -37.35
C PRO A 528 74.68 -29.25 -36.87
N VAL A 529 74.76 -27.96 -37.24
CA VAL A 529 73.77 -26.91 -36.96
C VAL A 529 73.43 -26.10 -38.22
N PRO A 530 72.14 -25.89 -38.55
CA PRO A 530 71.66 -24.79 -39.39
C PRO A 530 70.52 -23.99 -38.66
N PRO A 531 70.10 -22.79 -39.12
CA PRO A 531 70.72 -21.58 -38.59
C PRO A 531 69.73 -20.47 -38.16
N SER A 532 70.26 -19.44 -37.49
CA SER A 532 69.55 -18.17 -37.22
C SER A 532 69.89 -17.08 -38.25
N GLN A 533 68.93 -16.20 -38.56
CA GLN A 533 69.21 -14.79 -38.93
C GLN A 533 67.97 -13.88 -38.96
N THR A 534 68.12 -12.68 -38.41
CA THR A 534 67.15 -11.56 -38.42
C THR A 534 67.57 -10.51 -39.46
N PRO A 535 66.62 -9.76 -40.05
CA PRO A 535 66.87 -8.35 -40.39
C PRO A 535 65.74 -7.35 -40.03
N ILE A 536 66.10 -6.06 -40.05
CA ILE A 536 65.32 -4.82 -39.79
C ILE A 536 65.61 -3.83 -40.96
N PRO A 537 65.08 -2.57 -41.09
CA PRO A 537 63.97 -1.81 -40.46
C PRO A 537 62.98 -1.31 -41.59
N PRO A 538 62.51 -0.03 -41.81
CA PRO A 538 62.28 1.17 -40.97
C PRO A 538 60.96 2.00 -41.18
N SER A 539 60.41 2.52 -40.07
CA SER A 539 59.91 3.91 -39.82
C SER A 539 59.28 4.81 -40.94
N LYS A 540 58.03 5.29 -40.75
CA LYS A 540 57.66 6.70 -40.36
C LYS A 540 56.14 7.03 -40.34
N THR A 541 55.76 8.05 -39.55
CA THR A 541 54.41 8.57 -39.20
C THR A 541 53.75 9.50 -40.26
N PRO A 542 52.40 9.69 -40.29
CA PRO A 542 51.74 10.78 -39.51
C PRO A 542 50.29 10.52 -39.00
N VAL A 543 49.73 11.50 -38.27
CA VAL A 543 48.33 11.67 -37.73
C VAL A 543 47.40 12.41 -38.76
N PRO A 544 46.09 12.76 -38.59
CA PRO A 544 45.25 12.91 -37.35
C PRO A 544 43.71 12.53 -37.36
N ALA A 545 43.13 12.47 -36.15
CA ALA A 545 41.83 12.99 -35.64
C ALA A 545 40.43 12.85 -36.35
N SER A 546 39.48 12.31 -35.56
CA SER A 546 38.09 12.78 -35.25
C SER A 546 36.95 12.77 -36.30
N ALA A 547 35.90 11.95 -36.05
CA ALA A 547 34.47 12.27 -36.27
C ALA A 547 33.50 11.19 -35.66
N THR A 548 32.45 11.63 -34.95
CA THR A 548 31.20 10.91 -34.59
C THR A 548 30.28 10.85 -35.85
N PRO A 549 29.39 9.84 -36.12
CA PRO A 549 28.26 9.48 -35.24
C PRO A 549 27.63 8.04 -35.31
N ILE A 550 26.61 7.86 -34.46
CA ILE A 550 25.48 6.87 -34.43
C ILE A 550 24.73 6.93 -35.80
N PRO A 551 24.12 5.87 -36.42
CA PRO A 551 23.09 4.93 -35.89
C PRO A 551 23.11 3.52 -36.57
N PRO A 552 22.00 2.72 -36.76
CA PRO A 552 20.65 2.69 -36.17
C PRO A 552 20.16 1.30 -35.66
N THR A 553 18.94 1.27 -35.12
CA THR A 553 18.06 0.10 -34.90
C THR A 553 17.63 -0.58 -36.22
N GLU A 554 17.42 -1.91 -36.23
CA GLU A 554 16.35 -2.61 -36.99
C GLU A 554 16.04 -4.00 -36.37
N THR A 555 14.85 -4.53 -36.67
CA THR A 555 14.23 -5.72 -36.03
C THR A 555 14.55 -7.03 -36.76
N SER A 556 14.67 -8.16 -36.02
CA SER A 556 14.31 -9.48 -36.56
C SER A 556 13.88 -10.48 -35.50
N VAL A 557 12.86 -11.30 -35.82
CA VAL A 557 12.33 -12.43 -35.05
C VAL A 557 12.47 -13.68 -35.91
N PRO A 558 13.10 -14.76 -35.44
CA PRO A 558 12.38 -16.05 -35.26
C PRO A 558 13.02 -17.00 -34.19
N PRO A 559 12.52 -18.23 -34.00
CA PRO A 559 11.14 -18.61 -33.66
C PRO A 559 11.10 -19.51 -32.40
N SER A 560 9.88 -19.90 -31.97
CA SER A 560 9.67 -20.91 -30.92
C SER A 560 10.17 -22.30 -31.31
N GLU A 561 10.78 -23.02 -30.35
CA GLU A 561 10.60 -24.47 -30.21
C GLU A 561 10.34 -24.84 -28.73
N THR A 562 9.48 -25.84 -28.52
CA THR A 562 9.11 -26.38 -27.20
C THR A 562 9.64 -27.80 -27.05
N PRO A 563 10.24 -28.14 -25.89
CA PRO A 563 10.31 -29.53 -25.43
C PRO A 563 9.53 -29.71 -24.11
N SER A 564 8.34 -30.29 -24.20
CA SER A 564 7.63 -30.81 -23.02
C SER A 564 8.25 -32.14 -22.58
N GLN A 565 8.68 -32.25 -21.32
CA GLN A 565 8.82 -33.53 -20.63
C GLN A 565 8.52 -33.38 -19.12
N THR A 566 7.46 -34.05 -18.66
CA THR A 566 7.29 -34.47 -17.25
C THR A 566 7.89 -35.87 -17.09
N PRO A 567 8.38 -36.26 -15.89
CA PRO A 567 7.58 -37.22 -15.14
C PRO A 567 7.62 -37.11 -13.60
N ASP A 568 6.52 -37.55 -12.99
CA ASP A 568 6.39 -38.28 -11.71
C ASP A 568 7.05 -37.75 -10.42
N THR A 569 6.25 -36.98 -9.68
CA THR A 569 5.85 -37.22 -8.28
C THR A 569 6.71 -38.13 -7.38
N SER A 570 7.08 -37.62 -6.21
CA SER A 570 7.12 -38.40 -4.96
C SER A 570 6.57 -37.57 -3.80
N ALA A 571 5.62 -38.11 -3.04
CA ALA A 571 5.00 -37.41 -1.92
C ALA A 571 5.78 -37.61 -0.60
N THR A 572 5.65 -36.65 0.32
CA THR A 572 5.87 -36.86 1.76
C THR A 572 5.05 -35.81 2.52
N GLU A 573 4.10 -36.27 3.34
CA GLU A 573 3.30 -35.40 4.21
C GLU A 573 4.09 -34.95 5.44
N ARG A 574 3.86 -33.71 5.94
CA ARG A 574 3.91 -33.42 7.38
C ARG A 574 3.20 -32.13 7.82
N SER A 575 1.91 -32.29 8.12
CA SER A 575 1.20 -31.73 9.28
C SER A 575 1.68 -30.42 9.95
N LEU A 576 0.81 -29.41 9.88
CA LEU A 576 0.36 -28.56 11.01
C LEU A 576 1.42 -27.79 11.84
N ALA A 577 1.48 -26.48 11.61
CA ALA A 577 1.67 -25.48 12.68
C ALA A 577 0.73 -24.29 12.42
N LEU A 578 -0.15 -23.98 13.37
CA LEU A 578 -1.02 -22.80 13.33
C LEU A 578 -0.32 -21.67 14.10
N VAL A 579 -0.03 -20.56 13.44
CA VAL A 579 0.57 -19.36 14.06
C VAL A 579 -0.29 -18.16 13.71
N LEU A 580 -0.62 -17.33 14.71
CA LEU A 580 -1.42 -16.13 14.52
C LEU A 580 -0.58 -15.02 13.90
N THR A 581 -1.03 -14.46 12.77
CA THR A 581 -0.47 -13.26 12.17
C THR A 581 -0.99 -12.02 12.87
N SER A 582 -0.25 -11.49 13.84
CA SER A 582 -0.48 -10.14 14.35
C SER A 582 0.12 -9.12 13.39
N THR A 583 -0.73 -8.43 12.63
CA THR A 583 -0.34 -7.30 11.77
C THR A 583 0.21 -6.16 12.62
N ALA A 584 1.38 -5.64 12.25
CA ALA A 584 1.97 -4.45 12.86
C ALA A 584 2.45 -3.51 11.74
N SER A 585 1.64 -2.49 11.45
CA SER A 585 1.90 -1.50 10.40
C SER A 585 3.09 -0.60 10.76
N SER A 586 3.89 -0.21 9.77
CA SER A 586 4.94 0.81 9.92
C SER A 586 4.91 1.80 8.75
N PHE A 587 4.29 2.96 8.97
CA PHE A 587 4.34 4.10 8.06
C PHE A 587 5.02 5.30 8.74
N THR A 588 5.85 5.99 7.95
CA THR A 588 6.34 7.38 8.14
C THR A 588 6.88 7.79 9.52
N ASP A 589 8.20 7.87 9.62
CA ASP A 589 8.88 8.73 10.60
C ASP A 589 8.98 10.17 10.04
N THR A 590 8.86 11.20 10.88
CA THR A 590 9.03 12.61 10.47
C THR A 590 9.59 13.43 11.65
N PRO A 591 10.77 14.06 11.50
CA PRO A 591 11.54 14.54 12.64
C PRO A 591 11.03 15.87 13.23
N ALA A 592 10.64 15.86 14.49
CA ALA A 592 10.41 17.08 15.28
C ALA A 592 11.75 17.72 15.73
N PRO A 593 11.87 19.06 15.77
CA PRO A 593 13.14 19.75 16.03
C PRO A 593 13.59 19.75 17.50
N THR A 594 14.89 19.64 17.70
CA THR A 594 15.59 19.58 19.01
C THR A 594 15.34 20.80 19.91
N ALA A 595 15.06 20.55 21.19
CA ALA A 595 15.11 21.55 22.26
C ALA A 595 16.05 21.11 23.40
N THR A 596 16.95 21.99 23.84
CA THR A 596 18.02 21.69 24.82
C THR A 596 17.49 21.64 26.26
N PRO A 597 17.85 20.63 27.07
CA PRO A 597 17.48 20.58 28.49
C PRO A 597 18.27 21.60 29.34
N THR A 598 17.75 21.95 30.52
CA THR A 598 18.44 22.77 31.52
C THR A 598 18.26 22.14 32.91
N ASP A 599 19.36 21.82 33.58
CA ASP A 599 19.40 21.28 34.94
C ASP A 599 18.99 22.31 36.02
N VAL A 600 18.38 21.84 37.11
CA VAL A 600 18.73 22.13 38.53
C VAL A 600 17.76 21.38 39.49
N PRO A 601 18.17 20.92 40.70
CA PRO A 601 17.63 19.66 41.25
C PRO A 601 17.12 19.67 42.71
N THR A 602 16.56 18.52 43.15
CA THR A 602 16.53 17.97 44.53
C THR A 602 15.77 18.70 45.66
N ASP A 603 14.80 18.05 46.31
CA ASP A 603 14.99 17.37 47.63
C ASP A 603 13.73 16.59 48.12
N THR A 604 13.79 16.01 49.32
CA THR A 604 13.14 14.76 49.76
C THR A 604 12.29 14.96 51.02
N LYS A 605 11.20 14.19 51.21
CA LYS A 605 10.65 13.97 52.58
C LYS A 605 9.88 12.66 52.84
N VAL A 606 10.26 12.02 53.96
CA VAL A 606 9.85 10.76 54.63
C VAL A 606 10.10 11.01 56.14
N PRO A 607 9.54 10.33 57.20
CA PRO A 607 8.78 9.05 57.35
C PRO A 607 7.30 9.26 57.82
N PRO A 608 6.48 8.27 58.31
CA PRO A 608 6.83 6.92 58.81
C PRO A 608 5.96 5.68 58.43
N THR A 609 6.60 4.52 58.65
CA THR A 609 6.10 3.14 58.54
C THR A 609 5.39 2.65 59.82
N ALA A 610 4.55 1.61 59.69
CA ALA A 610 4.20 0.70 60.79
C ALA A 610 4.28 -0.78 60.32
N THR A 611 4.51 -1.70 61.25
CA THR A 611 4.80 -3.13 61.02
C THR A 611 4.07 -3.97 62.07
N ASP A 612 3.39 -5.07 61.70
CA ASP A 612 3.70 -6.43 62.22
C ASP A 612 2.91 -7.59 61.55
N THR A 613 3.57 -8.75 61.60
CA THR A 613 3.27 -10.17 61.32
C THR A 613 1.89 -10.72 61.72
N ALA A 614 1.30 -11.63 60.90
CA ALA A 614 0.78 -12.97 61.30
C ALA A 614 0.07 -13.77 60.17
N GLU A 615 0.30 -15.09 60.12
CA GLU A 615 -0.41 -16.12 59.33
C GLU A 615 -0.07 -17.52 59.93
N PRO A 616 -0.78 -18.65 59.64
CA PRO A 616 -2.21 -18.90 59.39
C PRO A 616 -2.86 -19.67 60.59
N PRO A 617 -3.99 -20.40 60.45
CA PRO A 617 -3.88 -21.81 60.03
C PRO A 617 -5.02 -22.40 59.17
N THR A 618 -4.70 -23.53 58.55
CA THR A 618 -5.52 -24.46 57.74
C THR A 618 -6.73 -25.08 58.45
N GLU A 619 -7.82 -25.39 57.71
CA GLU A 619 -8.58 -26.66 57.83
C GLU A 619 -9.29 -27.02 56.49
N THR A 620 -9.75 -28.27 56.35
CA THR A 620 -10.43 -28.81 55.15
C THR A 620 -11.28 -30.03 55.53
N PRO A 621 -12.46 -30.25 54.93
CA PRO A 621 -13.04 -31.59 54.84
C PRO A 621 -13.42 -32.03 53.41
N THR A 622 -13.20 -33.31 53.12
CA THR A 622 -13.46 -33.99 51.83
C THR A 622 -14.62 -34.96 51.92
N VAL A 623 -15.49 -35.08 50.89
CA VAL A 623 -16.30 -36.29 50.59
C VAL A 623 -16.41 -36.48 49.07
N LYS A 624 -16.59 -37.74 48.60
CA LYS A 624 -16.62 -38.16 47.17
C LYS A 624 -17.97 -38.89 46.83
N PRO A 625 -18.16 -39.76 45.80
CA PRO A 625 -19.23 -39.57 44.80
C PRO A 625 -20.28 -40.71 44.71
N SER A 626 -21.24 -40.62 43.78
CA SER A 626 -21.83 -41.79 43.09
C SER A 626 -22.53 -41.41 41.76
N ALA A 627 -22.78 -42.40 40.89
CA ALA A 627 -23.56 -42.35 39.64
C ALA A 627 -24.42 -43.63 39.51
N THR A 628 -25.33 -43.76 38.50
CA THR A 628 -25.86 -45.03 37.88
C THR A 628 -27.09 -44.77 36.94
N ASP A 629 -27.00 -45.21 35.66
CA ASP A 629 -27.99 -45.76 34.67
C ASP A 629 -29.33 -45.02 34.31
N VAL A 630 -29.79 -44.80 33.04
CA VAL A 630 -30.04 -45.62 31.78
C VAL A 630 -31.48 -46.25 31.77
N PRO A 631 -32.30 -46.33 30.66
CA PRO A 631 -32.06 -46.48 29.19
C PRO A 631 -32.72 -45.42 28.25
N THR A 632 -32.56 -45.30 26.90
CA THR A 632 -32.54 -46.20 25.68
C THR A 632 -33.93 -46.78 25.29
N ASP A 633 -34.40 -46.98 24.04
CA ASP A 633 -33.86 -46.96 22.64
C ASP A 633 -35.00 -46.71 21.56
N THR A 634 -34.71 -46.47 20.25
CA THR A 634 -35.39 -47.04 19.02
C THR A 634 -34.97 -46.38 17.67
N ALA A 635 -34.60 -47.22 16.68
CA ALA A 635 -33.85 -46.96 15.43
C ALA A 635 -34.62 -46.87 14.07
N VAL A 636 -33.82 -46.87 12.95
CA VAL A 636 -34.02 -47.30 11.52
C VAL A 636 -34.61 -46.34 10.40
N PRO A 637 -34.24 -46.52 9.09
CA PRO A 637 -34.21 -45.50 8.00
C PRO A 637 -34.92 -45.99 6.68
N PRO A 638 -34.42 -45.88 5.41
CA PRO A 638 -33.68 -44.85 4.62
C PRO A 638 -34.42 -44.44 3.29
N THR A 639 -33.79 -43.74 2.32
CA THR A 639 -33.91 -43.90 0.82
C THR A 639 -33.09 -42.83 0.02
N GLU A 640 -32.71 -43.12 -1.23
CA GLU A 640 -31.98 -42.28 -2.22
C GLU A 640 -32.85 -41.18 -2.90
N THR A 641 -32.27 -40.31 -3.75
CA THR A 641 -32.69 -40.10 -5.17
C THR A 641 -31.81 -39.09 -5.96
N ALA A 642 -31.22 -39.59 -7.06
CA ALA A 642 -30.92 -39.00 -8.39
C ALA A 642 -30.35 -37.58 -8.65
N ILE A 643 -29.65 -37.51 -9.80
CA ILE A 643 -29.17 -36.32 -10.56
C ILE A 643 -30.16 -36.01 -11.70
N VAL A 644 -30.44 -34.74 -12.01
CA VAL A 644 -31.09 -34.30 -13.27
C VAL A 644 -30.56 -32.91 -13.70
N GLU A 645 -30.37 -32.69 -15.00
CA GLU A 645 -29.99 -31.40 -15.61
C GLU A 645 -31.20 -30.46 -15.81
N PRO A 646 -31.02 -29.13 -15.81
CA PRO A 646 -32.03 -28.21 -16.35
C PRO A 646 -32.05 -28.25 -17.88
N THR A 647 -33.24 -28.34 -18.48
CA THR A 647 -33.44 -28.27 -19.94
C THR A 647 -33.94 -26.87 -20.34
N GLU A 648 -33.55 -26.37 -21.52
CA GLU A 648 -34.04 -25.11 -22.10
C GLU A 648 -35.54 -25.11 -22.49
N THR A 649 -36.02 -23.99 -23.05
CA THR A 649 -37.34 -23.76 -23.68
C THR A 649 -38.42 -23.30 -22.67
N ASP A 650 -39.23 -22.25 -22.88
CA ASP A 650 -39.54 -21.47 -24.11
C ASP A 650 -39.85 -19.98 -23.81
N THR A 651 -39.89 -19.13 -24.85
CA THR A 651 -40.26 -17.69 -24.77
C THR A 651 -41.63 -17.39 -25.38
N PRO A 652 -42.60 -16.82 -24.64
CA PRO A 652 -43.84 -16.28 -25.21
C PRO A 652 -43.75 -14.76 -25.45
N THR A 653 -43.52 -14.33 -26.69
CA THR A 653 -43.70 -12.92 -27.09
C THR A 653 -45.17 -12.52 -27.08
N VAL A 654 -45.53 -11.42 -26.43
CA VAL A 654 -46.88 -10.82 -26.51
C VAL A 654 -46.81 -9.34 -26.90
N THR A 655 -47.44 -9.01 -28.02
CA THR A 655 -47.57 -7.62 -28.50
C THR A 655 -48.75 -6.92 -27.81
N ALA A 656 -48.52 -5.70 -27.31
CA ALA A 656 -49.58 -4.80 -26.85
C ALA A 656 -49.63 -3.53 -27.72
N THR A 657 -50.83 -2.98 -27.94
CA THR A 657 -51.06 -1.74 -28.71
C THR A 657 -51.87 -0.76 -27.86
N ALA A 658 -51.59 0.53 -28.02
CA ALA A 658 -51.97 1.58 -27.07
C ALA A 658 -53.48 1.91 -26.98
N THR A 659 -53.85 2.59 -25.89
CA THR A 659 -55.03 3.47 -25.80
C THR A 659 -54.73 4.60 -24.80
N ILE A 660 -55.15 5.83 -25.11
CA ILE A 660 -54.86 7.05 -24.33
C ILE A 660 -56.15 7.53 -23.61
N PRO A 661 -56.11 7.89 -22.30
CA PRO A 661 -57.25 8.48 -21.60
C PRO A 661 -57.43 10.00 -21.89
N PRO A 662 -58.65 10.55 -21.85
CA PRO A 662 -58.95 11.92 -22.29
C PRO A 662 -58.79 13.01 -21.20
N THR A 663 -58.49 14.23 -21.66
CA THR A 663 -58.34 15.45 -20.83
C THR A 663 -59.69 15.99 -20.30
N PRO A 664 -59.79 16.42 -19.03
CA PRO A 664 -60.99 17.10 -18.51
C PRO A 664 -61.08 18.57 -18.95
N THR A 665 -62.30 19.09 -19.04
CA THR A 665 -62.62 20.51 -19.34
C THR A 665 -63.21 21.19 -18.09
N PRO A 666 -62.87 22.45 -17.76
CA PRO A 666 -63.28 23.08 -16.50
C PRO A 666 -64.78 23.43 -16.45
N VAL A 667 -65.31 23.52 -15.23
CA VAL A 667 -66.73 23.83 -14.93
C VAL A 667 -66.89 25.30 -14.54
N GLU A 668 -67.90 25.95 -15.10
CA GLU A 668 -68.28 27.34 -14.82
C GLU A 668 -69.07 27.45 -13.50
N ALA A 669 -68.72 28.41 -12.65
CA ALA A 669 -69.38 28.69 -11.37
C ALA A 669 -69.81 30.17 -11.26
N LYS A 670 -70.87 30.41 -10.47
CA LYS A 670 -71.78 31.54 -10.67
C LYS A 670 -71.53 32.74 -9.74
N GLN A 671 -71.72 33.94 -10.27
CA GLN A 671 -71.75 35.22 -9.58
C GLN A 671 -73.03 35.41 -8.74
N ASP A 672 -72.88 35.96 -7.53
CA ASP A 672 -73.92 36.63 -6.72
C ASP A 672 -73.29 37.86 -6.00
N ASP A 673 -74.09 38.73 -5.37
CA ASP A 673 -73.79 40.16 -5.13
C ASP A 673 -74.25 40.67 -3.74
N ASP A 674 -73.40 41.40 -2.99
CA ASP A 674 -73.68 42.64 -2.21
C ASP A 674 -72.51 43.01 -1.24
N GLY A 675 -72.67 44.01 -0.34
CA GLY A 675 -71.97 43.97 0.97
C GLY A 675 -71.07 45.13 1.47
N THR A 676 -70.97 46.31 0.82
CA THR A 676 -70.31 47.51 1.44
C THR A 676 -71.31 48.38 2.23
N PRO A 677 -70.96 49.30 3.17
CA PRO A 677 -69.63 49.86 3.49
C PRO A 677 -69.29 50.14 4.99
N SER A 678 -68.06 50.60 5.27
CA SER A 678 -67.64 51.61 6.30
C SER A 678 -66.12 51.85 6.17
N ALA A 679 -65.64 53.07 5.87
CA ALA A 679 -65.34 54.19 6.79
C ALA A 679 -64.17 53.88 7.78
N LEU A 680 -63.24 54.77 8.15
CA LEU A 680 -62.84 56.13 7.72
C LEU A 680 -61.66 56.56 8.62
N CYS A 681 -60.50 56.99 8.11
CA CYS A 681 -59.63 57.98 8.79
C CYS A 681 -58.49 58.50 7.90
N ILE A 682 -57.96 59.70 8.20
CA ILE A 682 -56.97 60.43 7.39
C ILE A 682 -55.93 61.14 8.28
N GLY A 683 -54.65 61.03 7.90
CA GLY A 683 -53.50 61.82 8.36
C GLY A 683 -52.23 61.21 7.75
N GLY A 684 -51.31 61.91 7.08
CA GLY A 684 -50.98 63.35 7.09
C GLY A 684 -49.78 63.55 8.02
N ILE A 685 -48.57 63.90 7.56
CA ILE A 685 -48.12 65.16 6.90
C ILE A 685 -46.75 64.83 6.23
N ILE A 686 -46.52 65.05 4.92
CA ILE A 686 -46.13 66.30 4.21
C ILE A 686 -44.66 66.75 4.40
N ALA A 687 -44.05 67.23 3.29
CA ALA A 687 -42.71 67.81 3.06
C ALA A 687 -41.65 66.82 2.52
N LEU A 688 -40.82 67.16 1.52
CA LEU A 688 -40.64 68.39 0.72
C LEU A 688 -40.27 67.98 -0.75
N LEU A 689 -40.99 68.40 -1.80
CA LEU A 689 -40.67 69.55 -2.68
C LEU A 689 -39.17 69.70 -3.08
N LEU A 690 -38.76 69.99 -4.33
CA LEU A 690 -39.37 69.99 -5.69
C LEU A 690 -38.24 70.38 -6.70
N VAL A 691 -38.52 70.48 -8.01
CA VAL A 691 -37.72 71.16 -9.09
C VAL A 691 -36.44 70.43 -9.58
N VAL A 692 -36.06 70.36 -10.88
CA VAL A 692 -36.80 70.23 -12.17
C VAL A 692 -35.81 69.96 -13.35
N ILE A 693 -36.22 69.13 -14.34
CA ILE A 693 -35.85 69.07 -15.78
C ILE A 693 -34.40 69.44 -16.24
N PHE A 694 -33.65 68.52 -16.89
CA PHE A 694 -33.40 68.56 -18.36
C PHE A 694 -32.71 67.32 -18.97
N VAL A 695 -32.93 67.18 -20.28
CA VAL A 695 -32.40 66.16 -21.22
C VAL A 695 -30.96 66.48 -21.65
N GLY A 696 -30.12 65.46 -21.88
CA GLY A 696 -28.82 65.65 -22.54
C GLY A 696 -28.03 64.37 -22.83
N ALA A 697 -28.22 63.77 -24.01
CA ALA A 697 -27.33 62.73 -24.53
C ALA A 697 -26.29 63.35 -25.49
N GLY A 698 -25.03 62.87 -25.48
CA GLY A 698 -24.09 63.19 -26.58
C GLY A 698 -22.57 63.12 -26.31
N PHE A 699 -21.97 61.99 -26.70
CA PHE A 699 -20.87 61.94 -27.70
C PHE A 699 -19.52 62.69 -27.48
N LEU A 700 -18.42 61.91 -27.35
CA LEU A 700 -17.01 62.23 -27.74
C LEU A 700 -16.31 63.46 -27.08
N ARG A 701 -15.01 63.46 -26.72
CA ARG A 701 -13.85 63.03 -27.53
C ARG A 701 -12.50 63.05 -26.74
N ARG A 702 -11.63 62.07 -27.03
CA ARG A 702 -10.13 62.01 -26.94
C ARG A 702 -9.27 63.10 -26.22
N ARG A 703 -8.27 62.57 -25.47
CA ARG A 703 -6.84 63.01 -25.28
C ARG A 703 -6.51 64.31 -24.52
N GLN A 704 -5.70 64.18 -23.45
CA GLN A 704 -4.23 64.46 -23.43
C GLN A 704 -3.61 63.84 -22.14
N ILE A 705 -2.53 63.04 -22.22
CA ILE A 705 -1.06 63.33 -22.25
C ILE A 705 -0.40 63.51 -20.86
N SER A 706 0.67 62.73 -20.67
CA SER A 706 1.57 62.50 -19.52
C SER A 706 2.14 63.69 -18.76
N ARG A 707 2.62 63.41 -17.54
CA ARG A 707 4.04 63.64 -17.17
C ARG A 707 4.55 62.73 -16.02
N THR A 708 5.68 62.09 -16.27
CA THR A 708 6.67 61.53 -15.32
C THR A 708 7.56 62.67 -14.76
N PRO A 709 8.52 62.47 -13.81
CA PRO A 709 9.34 61.28 -13.52
C PRO A 709 8.57 60.02 -13.10
#